data_AF-A0A949IRP4-F1
#
_entry.id   AF-A0A949IRP4-F1
#
_cell.length_a   1.000
_cell.length_b   1.000
_cell.length_c   1.000
_cell.angle_alpha   90.00
_cell.angle_beta   90.00
_cell.angle_gamma   90.00
#
_symmetry.space_group_name_H-M   'P 1'
#
loop_
_entity.id
_entity.type
_entity.pdbx_description
1 polymer ?
#
loop_
_entity_poly.entity_id
_entity_poly.type
_entity_poly.pdbx_seq_one_letter_code
_entity_poly.pdbx_strand_id
1 'polypeptide(L)'
;MALGDANAGDSSLNIQPDTSPAHQQEAAANGRFQAEAMPALGAPMSIAGLSSPEYGSFSLVGGTGSDLSDNPNSPYGKLDKSKTVGQLIDAGVIKPVDASPVRVSGASDATVAAAQILQPGEAPQVTLTYTDAPNQGQQPDFIVKQDGTIEASGDPAAANKKDIVIQVERAPGSVANPDAVQQQSIDGLVNYLYGRMSDNPAVAKNGFQLNDQFGLLSGDVSKEVSRPDLATASAADTAAQRHNFAPQTQQAMSQASRFTPGSSGTMSRSDMSNYVPERTEARVKDETQSVADIKNAIAAEFRPDVATKANPNAPYETSRMDRVGATMQPAVGRYGMTFQLFRGWFATNLGVDDDLDDDNIEAKMDALAKKGKVSKEFAAKFHNKEFAHRFVHAMHEMKDGHPPSRADMHDLMPPQFQEQVAADMVSKFAQTSGGDTGKTALAFHLGKEPGQLSADELADKGNKEYMQTANKFGQISHLRDGMGANDTADYTVSKDGSMLDAKIKKAAMSVANSIGGADSQGRCAEGVQLAWARAGYSELLGSGDGWQMHHTLDRDPKFVKVDRETALQAVRDGHVAIVTRHWSVDHNGKDSGHVETLMAGNNGSIIGASDFYGAHNPNNQRYNKDFYYLPKADLQNA
;
A
#
# COMPACT_ATOMS: atom_id res chain seq x y z
N MET A 1 -77.89 16.58 25.51
CA MET A 1 -76.89 15.59 25.98
C MET A 1 -75.54 16.20 25.60
N ALA A 2 -74.98 17.05 26.45
CA ALA A 2 -74.05 16.67 27.54
C ALA A 2 -72.71 16.21 26.93
N LEU A 3 -71.77 17.11 26.64
CA LEU A 3 -70.79 17.77 27.56
C LEU A 3 -69.74 16.78 28.11
N GLY A 4 -68.43 17.08 28.12
CA GLY A 4 -67.74 18.27 27.61
C GLY A 4 -66.24 18.30 28.00
N ASP A 5 -65.49 19.17 27.32
CA ASP A 5 -64.25 19.88 27.67
C ASP A 5 -63.00 19.23 28.29
N ALA A 6 -61.89 19.83 27.84
CA ALA A 6 -60.49 19.59 28.12
C ALA A 6 -60.03 19.83 29.58
N ASN A 7 -58.81 19.38 29.88
CA ASN A 7 -57.87 20.22 30.65
C ASN A 7 -56.40 19.91 30.37
N ALA A 8 -55.55 20.92 30.54
CA ALA A 8 -54.09 20.80 30.50
C ALA A 8 -53.53 20.53 31.91
N GLY A 9 -52.31 19.99 32.00
CA GLY A 9 -51.60 19.76 33.26
C GLY A 9 -50.11 19.55 33.03
N ASP A 10 -49.30 20.32 33.75
CA ASP A 10 -47.85 20.46 33.56
C ASP A 10 -47.07 19.93 34.77
N SER A 11 -45.83 19.48 34.51
CA SER A 11 -44.66 19.47 35.40
C SER A 11 -44.56 18.60 36.66
N SER A 12 -43.29 18.17 36.85
CA SER A 12 -42.58 17.78 38.08
C SER A 12 -42.61 16.31 38.53
N LEU A 13 -41.52 15.60 38.17
CA LEU A 13 -41.07 14.39 38.87
C LEU A 13 -40.15 14.79 40.02
N ASN A 14 -40.56 14.47 41.25
CA ASN A 14 -39.80 14.71 42.47
C ASN A 14 -39.34 13.36 43.04
N ILE A 15 -38.02 13.10 43.08
CA ILE A 15 -37.45 11.89 43.68
C ILE A 15 -36.41 12.33 44.72
N GLN A 16 -36.67 12.04 45.99
CA GLN A 16 -35.70 12.17 47.07
C GLN A 16 -34.75 10.95 47.11
N PRO A 17 -33.51 11.12 47.61
CA PRO A 17 -32.50 10.07 47.64
C PRO A 17 -32.63 9.17 48.87
N ASP A 18 -32.22 7.90 48.71
CA ASP A 18 -32.01 6.95 49.81
C ASP A 18 -30.56 7.03 50.34
N THR A 19 -30.35 6.72 51.62
CA THR A 19 -29.19 7.18 52.39
C THR A 19 -28.35 6.06 53.04
N SER A 20 -27.29 5.64 52.34
CA SER A 20 -25.96 5.27 52.92
C SER A 20 -25.92 4.02 53.86
N PRO A 21 -24.74 3.59 54.43
CA PRO A 21 -23.36 4.04 54.26
C PRO A 21 -22.24 2.97 54.04
N ALA A 22 -21.09 3.45 53.51
CA ALA A 22 -19.68 3.05 53.78
C ALA A 22 -19.20 1.61 53.43
N HIS A 23 -17.97 1.33 52.95
CA HIS A 23 -16.68 2.04 52.77
C HIS A 23 -16.02 1.56 51.43
N GLN A 24 -14.92 2.09 50.83
CA GLN A 24 -13.98 3.17 51.19
C GLN A 24 -13.26 3.82 49.97
N GLN A 25 -12.38 4.77 50.31
CA GLN A 25 -11.22 5.44 49.67
C GLN A 25 -10.21 4.51 48.95
N GLU A 26 -9.24 4.92 48.12
CA GLU A 26 -8.67 6.21 47.63
C GLU A 26 -7.85 5.88 46.34
N ALA A 27 -7.39 6.76 45.44
CA ALA A 27 -7.24 8.21 45.41
C ALA A 27 -7.32 8.74 43.96
N ALA A 28 -7.61 10.04 43.80
CA ALA A 28 -7.44 10.77 42.55
C ALA A 28 -6.53 11.99 42.76
N ALA A 29 -5.56 12.21 41.87
CA ALA A 29 -4.73 13.40 41.85
C ALA A 29 -5.05 14.24 40.60
N ASN A 30 -5.44 15.49 40.81
CA ASN A 30 -5.89 16.41 39.76
C ASN A 30 -4.74 17.03 38.96
N GLY A 31 -4.99 17.32 37.69
CA GLY A 31 -4.12 18.12 36.82
C GLY A 31 -4.90 18.92 35.77
N ARG A 32 -5.58 20.00 36.19
CA ARG A 32 -6.20 20.95 35.25
C ARG A 32 -5.10 21.81 34.61
N PHE A 33 -4.98 21.80 33.29
CA PHE A 33 -4.23 22.84 32.58
C PHE A 33 -5.10 24.10 32.42
N GLN A 34 -4.66 25.20 33.01
CA GLN A 34 -5.14 26.54 32.69
C GLN A 34 -4.30 27.11 31.53
N ALA A 35 -4.95 27.87 30.65
CA ALA A 35 -4.26 28.64 29.63
C ALA A 35 -3.80 29.99 30.23
N GLU A 36 -2.52 30.33 30.05
CA GLU A 36 -1.99 31.67 30.32
C GLU A 36 -1.24 32.22 29.09
N ALA A 37 -1.19 33.54 29.01
CA ALA A 37 -0.86 34.28 27.78
C ALA A 37 0.64 34.49 27.57
N MET A 38 1.02 34.68 26.30
CA MET A 38 2.37 35.10 25.90
C MET A 38 2.66 36.56 26.26
N PRO A 39 3.91 36.88 26.64
CA PRO A 39 4.53 38.17 26.35
C PRO A 39 5.51 38.05 25.16
N ALA A 40 5.48 39.03 24.26
CA ALA A 40 6.44 39.16 23.17
C ALA A 40 7.71 39.91 23.61
N LEU A 41 8.87 39.46 23.12
CA LEU A 41 10.21 40.10 23.00
C LEU A 41 11.16 38.96 22.57
N GLY A 42 12.19 39.09 21.73
CA GLY A 42 12.76 40.25 21.07
C GLY A 42 14.28 40.04 20.91
N ALA A 43 14.77 39.97 19.66
CA ALA A 43 16.18 39.80 19.24
C ALA A 43 16.77 38.36 19.18
N PRO A 44 17.75 38.08 18.28
CA PRO A 44 18.04 36.72 17.81
C PRO A 44 19.33 36.11 18.39
N MET A 45 19.36 34.78 18.54
CA MET A 45 20.61 34.02 18.65
C MET A 45 20.92 33.31 17.33
N SER A 46 22.10 33.61 16.78
CA SER A 46 22.66 32.90 15.63
C SER A 46 23.14 31.52 16.06
N ILE A 47 22.58 30.46 15.48
CA ILE A 47 23.14 29.11 15.53
C ILE A 47 23.61 28.77 14.12
N ALA A 48 24.93 28.56 13.98
CA ALA A 48 25.54 28.09 12.75
C ALA A 48 25.51 26.55 12.68
N GLY A 49 25.43 26.00 11.47
CA GLY A 49 25.92 24.65 11.19
C GLY A 49 24.98 23.48 11.48
N LEU A 50 23.81 23.44 10.83
CA LEU A 50 23.13 22.17 10.54
C LEU A 50 22.76 22.13 9.05
N SER A 51 23.61 21.50 8.25
CA SER A 51 23.32 21.15 6.87
C SER A 51 22.29 20.02 6.83
N SER A 52 21.13 20.27 6.23
CA SER A 52 20.16 19.21 5.93
C SER A 52 20.75 18.21 4.93
N PRO A 53 20.43 16.90 5.02
CA PRO A 53 20.78 15.96 3.97
C PRO A 53 20.04 16.35 2.68
N GLU A 54 20.76 16.36 1.57
CA GLU A 54 20.21 16.73 0.27
C GLU A 54 19.27 15.62 -0.24
N TYR A 55 18.06 16.00 -0.64
CA TYR A 55 17.17 15.12 -1.38
C TYR A 55 17.81 14.84 -2.74
N GLY A 56 18.06 13.56 -3.05
CA GLY A 56 18.73 13.13 -4.27
C GLY A 56 17.99 13.57 -5.55
N SER A 57 18.41 14.71 -6.11
CA SER A 57 17.97 15.16 -7.44
C SER A 57 18.77 14.42 -8.51
N PHE A 58 18.10 13.58 -9.30
CA PHE A 58 18.70 12.95 -10.47
C PHE A 58 18.94 14.03 -11.56
N SER A 59 20.17 14.56 -11.62
CA SER A 59 20.52 15.64 -12.54
C SER A 59 21.06 15.08 -13.86
N LEU A 60 20.35 15.35 -14.96
CA LEU A 60 20.59 14.76 -16.27
C LEU A 60 21.46 15.66 -17.17
N VAL A 61 22.58 16.17 -16.63
CA VAL A 61 23.63 16.89 -17.40
C VAL A 61 25.00 16.50 -16.84
N GLY A 62 25.94 16.15 -17.73
CA GLY A 62 27.27 15.67 -17.35
C GLY A 62 28.08 16.70 -16.54
N GLY A 63 28.38 16.34 -15.29
CA GLY A 63 29.30 17.03 -14.39
C GLY A 63 30.25 16.03 -13.75
N THR A 64 31.53 16.39 -13.65
CA THR A 64 32.61 15.50 -13.17
C THR A 64 32.37 15.06 -11.72
N GLY A 65 32.58 13.77 -11.44
CA GLY A 65 32.22 13.15 -10.17
C GLY A 65 32.91 13.73 -8.95
N SER A 66 32.13 13.97 -7.90
CA SER A 66 32.60 14.04 -6.52
C SER A 66 32.72 12.61 -5.98
N ASP A 67 33.92 12.21 -5.57
CA ASP A 67 34.22 10.84 -5.19
C ASP A 67 33.48 10.44 -3.90
N LEU A 68 32.74 9.33 -3.95
CA LEU A 68 32.13 8.67 -2.78
C LEU A 68 32.94 7.42 -2.36
N SER A 69 34.19 7.29 -2.87
CA SER A 69 35.13 6.19 -2.59
C SER A 69 35.48 5.97 -1.12
N ASP A 70 35.25 6.97 -0.27
CA ASP A 70 35.89 7.07 1.06
C ASP A 70 35.11 6.39 2.19
N ASN A 71 34.12 5.54 1.89
CA ASN A 71 33.63 4.59 2.89
C ASN A 71 34.57 3.37 2.97
N PRO A 72 35.37 3.21 4.05
CA PRO A 72 36.32 2.10 4.15
C PRO A 72 35.63 0.73 4.16
N ASN A 73 34.37 0.66 4.61
CA ASN A 73 33.60 -0.58 4.75
C ASN A 73 32.88 -1.02 3.47
N SER A 74 32.70 -0.13 2.48
CA SER A 74 32.11 -0.55 1.20
C SER A 74 33.16 -1.28 0.33
N PRO A 75 32.82 -2.47 -0.20
CA PRO A 75 33.63 -3.15 -1.22
C PRO A 75 33.39 -2.60 -2.64
N TYR A 76 32.50 -1.61 -2.81
CA TYR A 76 32.27 -0.94 -4.08
C TYR A 76 33.59 -0.38 -4.66
N GLY A 77 33.80 -0.55 -5.96
CA GLY A 77 35.07 -0.24 -6.63
C GLY A 77 36.25 -1.19 -6.35
N LYS A 78 36.16 -2.10 -5.37
CA LYS A 78 37.21 -3.07 -5.00
C LYS A 78 36.96 -4.48 -5.56
N LEU A 79 35.75 -4.75 -6.08
CA LEU A 79 35.36 -6.03 -6.70
C LEU A 79 35.98 -6.20 -8.10
N ASP A 80 37.19 -6.74 -8.15
CA ASP A 80 37.94 -7.00 -9.37
C ASP A 80 37.44 -8.28 -10.08
N LYS A 81 36.79 -8.10 -11.25
CA LYS A 81 36.26 -9.21 -12.07
C LYS A 81 37.31 -10.18 -12.62
N SER A 82 38.61 -9.90 -12.48
CA SER A 82 39.67 -10.87 -12.83
C SER A 82 39.97 -11.85 -11.70
N LYS A 83 39.48 -11.58 -10.47
CA LYS A 83 39.68 -12.42 -9.28
C LYS A 83 38.50 -13.34 -9.03
N THR A 84 38.77 -14.49 -8.42
CA THR A 84 37.72 -15.40 -7.91
C THR A 84 37.15 -14.90 -6.59
N VAL A 85 36.00 -15.43 -6.15
CA VAL A 85 35.43 -15.07 -4.84
C VAL A 85 36.40 -15.43 -3.71
N GLY A 86 37.10 -16.57 -3.81
CA GLY A 86 38.16 -16.94 -2.88
C GLY A 86 39.30 -15.92 -2.81
N GLN A 87 39.77 -15.41 -3.96
CA GLN A 87 40.81 -14.37 -3.99
C GLN A 87 40.32 -13.01 -3.45
N LEU A 88 39.03 -12.70 -3.56
CA LEU A 88 38.43 -11.52 -2.93
C LEU A 88 38.23 -11.71 -1.42
N ILE A 89 38.04 -12.94 -0.95
CA ILE A 89 38.07 -13.31 0.47
C ILE A 89 39.48 -13.18 1.05
N ASP A 90 40.49 -13.75 0.39
CA ASP A 90 41.90 -13.63 0.79
C ASP A 90 42.38 -12.17 0.82
N ALA A 91 41.83 -11.32 -0.05
CA ALA A 91 42.09 -9.88 -0.09
C ALA A 91 41.25 -9.06 0.91
N GLY A 92 40.34 -9.67 1.67
CA GLY A 92 39.45 -8.99 2.62
C GLY A 92 38.40 -8.09 2.00
N VAL A 93 38.14 -8.20 0.69
CA VAL A 93 37.11 -7.44 -0.05
C VAL A 93 35.72 -8.06 0.13
N ILE A 94 35.67 -9.39 0.20
CA ILE A 94 34.49 -10.17 0.55
C ILE A 94 34.79 -10.88 1.88
N LYS A 95 33.83 -11.01 2.78
CA LYS A 95 33.97 -11.85 3.98
C LYS A 95 33.47 -13.27 3.68
N PRO A 96 34.06 -14.33 4.26
CA PRO A 96 33.39 -15.62 4.27
C PRO A 96 32.10 -15.50 5.11
N VAL A 97 31.02 -16.17 4.70
CA VAL A 97 29.84 -16.31 5.56
C VAL A 97 30.28 -17.03 6.85
N ASP A 98 30.05 -16.38 7.99
CA ASP A 98 30.44 -16.91 9.28
C ASP A 98 29.65 -18.21 9.56
N ALA A 99 30.31 -19.25 10.08
CA ALA A 99 29.75 -20.60 10.17
C ALA A 99 28.69 -20.78 11.28
N SER A 100 28.05 -19.67 11.68
CA SER A 100 26.86 -19.67 12.51
C SER A 100 25.64 -19.98 11.64
N PRO A 101 24.91 -21.10 11.86
CA PRO A 101 23.69 -21.34 11.11
C PRO A 101 22.68 -20.24 11.47
N VAL A 102 22.33 -19.42 10.48
CA VAL A 102 21.13 -18.57 10.54
C VAL A 102 19.92 -19.50 10.58
N ARG A 103 19.59 -19.98 11.79
CA ARG A 103 18.39 -20.76 12.05
C ARG A 103 17.20 -19.84 11.94
N VAL A 104 16.66 -19.73 10.72
CA VAL A 104 15.35 -19.15 10.48
C VAL A 104 14.33 -19.96 11.28
N SER A 105 13.77 -19.36 12.32
CA SER A 105 12.73 -19.98 13.15
C SER A 105 11.46 -20.15 12.32
N GLY A 106 11.20 -21.37 11.84
CA GLY A 106 10.01 -21.69 11.04
C GLY A 106 10.25 -22.64 9.87
N ALA A 107 11.49 -22.89 9.48
CA ALA A 107 11.77 -23.95 8.51
C ALA A 107 11.52 -25.33 9.14
N SER A 108 10.49 -26.03 8.64
CA SER A 108 10.39 -27.49 8.76
C SER A 108 11.57 -28.14 8.03
N ASP A 109 11.83 -29.44 8.28
CA ASP A 109 12.95 -30.22 7.70
C ASP A 109 12.83 -30.40 6.17
N ALA A 110 12.94 -29.30 5.42
CA ALA A 110 13.10 -29.28 3.98
C ALA A 110 14.52 -29.77 3.67
N THR A 111 14.62 -30.92 3.02
CA THR A 111 15.88 -31.41 2.46
C THR A 111 16.49 -30.33 1.58
N VAL A 112 17.67 -29.82 1.96
CA VAL A 112 18.42 -28.83 1.17
C VAL A 112 18.55 -29.37 -0.26
N ALA A 113 17.85 -28.73 -1.20
CA ALA A 113 17.88 -29.16 -2.58
C ALA A 113 19.32 -29.05 -3.11
N ALA A 114 19.82 -30.13 -3.71
CA ALA A 114 21.16 -30.13 -4.29
C ALA A 114 21.26 -29.02 -5.34
N ALA A 115 22.32 -28.20 -5.26
CA ALA A 115 22.51 -27.08 -6.16
C ALA A 115 22.50 -27.55 -7.62
N GLN A 116 21.63 -26.97 -8.44
CA GLN A 116 21.54 -27.31 -9.85
C GLN A 116 22.79 -26.81 -10.59
N ILE A 117 23.37 -27.67 -11.41
CA ILE A 117 24.56 -27.35 -12.22
C ILE A 117 24.11 -26.87 -13.59
N LEU A 118 24.62 -25.71 -14.00
CA LEU A 118 24.31 -25.03 -15.26
C LEU A 118 24.73 -25.90 -16.46
N GLN A 119 23.80 -26.16 -17.39
CA GLN A 119 24.09 -26.96 -18.58
C GLN A 119 24.67 -26.10 -19.72
N PRO A 120 25.43 -26.69 -20.66
CA PRO A 120 25.98 -25.95 -21.81
C PRO A 120 24.88 -25.27 -22.63
N GLY A 121 24.98 -23.94 -22.78
CA GLY A 121 24.00 -23.12 -23.50
C GLY A 121 22.90 -22.52 -22.63
N GLU A 122 22.82 -22.85 -21.33
CA GLU A 122 22.00 -22.14 -20.36
C GLU A 122 22.73 -20.88 -19.86
N ALA A 123 21.96 -19.81 -19.59
CA ALA A 123 22.40 -18.68 -18.77
C ALA A 123 21.96 -18.92 -17.31
N PRO A 124 22.79 -18.59 -16.30
CA PRO A 124 22.43 -18.74 -14.91
C PRO A 124 21.37 -17.71 -14.49
N GLN A 125 20.60 -18.07 -13.46
CA GLN A 125 19.63 -17.22 -12.80
C GLN A 125 20.26 -16.53 -11.60
N VAL A 126 20.14 -15.21 -11.53
CA VAL A 126 20.51 -14.40 -10.36
C VAL A 126 19.22 -13.97 -9.67
N THR A 127 19.01 -14.43 -8.44
CA THR A 127 17.84 -14.08 -7.63
C THR A 127 18.24 -13.15 -6.50
N LEU A 128 17.62 -11.97 -6.43
CA LEU A 128 17.79 -11.02 -5.34
C LEU A 128 16.58 -11.08 -4.41
N THR A 129 16.84 -11.25 -3.11
CA THR A 129 15.79 -11.39 -2.08
C THR A 129 16.20 -10.74 -0.76
N TYR A 130 15.26 -10.40 0.10
CA TYR A 130 15.56 -9.91 1.45
C TYR A 130 15.81 -11.04 2.46
N THR A 131 16.47 -10.73 3.58
CA THR A 131 16.75 -11.69 4.66
C THR A 131 15.53 -12.31 5.33
N ASP A 132 14.40 -11.61 5.34
CA ASP A 132 13.13 -11.96 5.97
C ASP A 132 12.03 -12.34 4.95
N ALA A 133 12.34 -12.36 3.66
CA ALA A 133 11.47 -12.96 2.67
C ALA A 133 11.43 -14.49 2.85
N PRO A 134 10.30 -15.17 2.54
CA PRO A 134 10.23 -16.63 2.60
C PRO A 134 11.17 -17.27 1.57
N ASN A 135 12.40 -17.57 1.97
CA ASN A 135 13.37 -18.28 1.15
C ASN A 135 12.85 -19.67 0.78
N GLN A 136 13.03 -20.07 -0.48
CA GLN A 136 12.61 -21.38 -1.01
C GLN A 136 13.52 -22.55 -0.57
N GLY A 137 13.97 -22.54 0.69
CA GLY A 137 14.86 -23.58 1.26
C GLY A 137 16.30 -23.61 0.71
N GLN A 138 16.69 -22.63 -0.12
CA GLN A 138 18.06 -22.49 -0.62
C GLN A 138 18.92 -21.63 0.31
N GLN A 139 20.17 -22.06 0.52
CA GLN A 139 21.20 -21.26 1.22
C GLN A 139 21.70 -20.15 0.28
N PRO A 140 21.87 -18.90 0.76
CA PRO A 140 22.39 -17.81 -0.07
C PRO A 140 23.85 -18.05 -0.51
N ASP A 141 24.16 -17.68 -1.74
CA ASP A 141 25.53 -17.60 -2.26
C ASP A 141 26.25 -16.38 -1.72
N PHE A 142 25.54 -15.25 -1.65
CA PHE A 142 26.02 -14.00 -1.10
C PHE A 142 25.01 -13.37 -0.14
N ILE A 143 25.52 -12.66 0.87
CA ILE A 143 24.72 -11.81 1.75
C ILE A 143 25.29 -10.38 1.68
N VAL A 144 24.48 -9.40 1.27
CA VAL A 144 24.84 -7.98 1.31
C VAL A 144 24.26 -7.38 2.58
N LYS A 145 25.14 -7.05 3.53
CA LYS A 145 24.82 -6.50 4.85
C LYS A 145 24.30 -5.07 4.77
N GLN A 146 23.66 -4.60 5.85
CA GLN A 146 23.16 -3.22 5.93
C GLN A 146 24.27 -2.16 5.80
N ASP A 147 25.50 -2.46 6.24
CA ASP A 147 26.66 -1.57 6.13
C ASP A 147 27.36 -1.60 4.75
N GLY A 148 26.81 -2.36 3.80
CA GLY A 148 27.39 -2.61 2.48
C GLY A 148 28.45 -3.72 2.43
N THR A 149 28.82 -4.35 3.56
CA THR A 149 29.69 -5.54 3.56
C THR A 149 29.07 -6.64 2.70
N ILE A 150 29.88 -7.33 1.89
CA ILE A 150 29.48 -8.56 1.18
C ILE A 150 30.08 -9.77 1.88
N GLU A 151 29.24 -10.72 2.25
CA GLU A 151 29.61 -12.07 2.67
C GLU A 151 29.35 -13.07 1.54
N ALA A 152 30.17 -14.12 1.41
CA ALA A 152 29.97 -15.20 0.44
C ALA A 152 30.10 -16.60 1.07
N SER A 153 29.21 -17.53 0.69
CA SER A 153 29.24 -18.93 1.13
C SER A 153 30.07 -19.83 0.20
N GLY A 154 30.44 -19.34 -0.99
CA GLY A 154 31.31 -20.02 -1.95
C GLY A 154 31.52 -19.20 -3.23
N ASP A 155 32.21 -19.78 -4.22
CA ASP A 155 32.29 -19.20 -5.58
C ASP A 155 31.28 -19.91 -6.50
N PRO A 156 30.12 -19.30 -6.80
CA PRO A 156 29.07 -19.94 -7.62
C PRO A 156 29.50 -20.15 -9.07
N ALA A 157 30.44 -19.35 -9.59
CA ALA A 157 30.98 -19.51 -10.93
C ALA A 157 31.93 -20.72 -11.00
N ALA A 158 32.78 -20.90 -9.99
CA ALA A 158 33.63 -22.10 -9.88
C ALA A 158 32.80 -23.39 -9.65
N ALA A 159 31.67 -23.28 -8.94
CA ALA A 159 30.71 -24.38 -8.76
C ALA A 159 29.80 -24.60 -9.99
N ASN A 160 29.88 -23.74 -11.02
CA ASN A 160 29.01 -23.74 -12.20
C ASN A 160 27.51 -23.83 -11.83
N LYS A 161 27.09 -23.06 -10.82
CA LYS A 161 25.71 -23.05 -10.35
C LYS A 161 24.77 -22.47 -11.41
N LYS A 162 23.61 -23.10 -11.54
CA LYS A 162 22.48 -22.60 -12.34
C LYS A 162 21.78 -21.44 -11.65
N ASP A 163 21.53 -21.57 -10.36
CA ASP A 163 20.84 -20.57 -9.54
C ASP A 163 21.86 -19.93 -8.58
N ILE A 164 21.91 -18.59 -8.56
CA ILE A 164 22.74 -17.78 -7.68
C ILE A 164 21.82 -16.92 -6.82
N VAL A 165 21.87 -17.11 -5.49
CA VAL A 165 21.00 -16.39 -4.55
C VAL A 165 21.80 -15.29 -3.84
N ILE A 166 21.42 -14.04 -4.08
CA ILE A 166 21.94 -12.86 -3.38
C ILE A 166 20.88 -12.42 -2.38
N GLN A 167 21.20 -12.52 -1.09
CA GLN A 167 20.33 -12.08 0.00
C GLN A 167 20.75 -10.69 0.47
N VAL A 168 19.80 -9.77 0.59
CA VAL A 168 20.02 -8.41 1.08
C VAL A 168 19.50 -8.31 2.50
N GLU A 169 20.36 -7.91 3.42
CA GLU A 169 20.02 -7.74 4.82
C GLU A 169 19.22 -6.46 5.03
N ARG A 170 18.11 -6.56 5.78
CA ARG A 170 17.38 -5.40 6.27
C ARG A 170 16.98 -5.61 7.72
N ALA A 171 16.83 -4.50 8.46
CA ALA A 171 16.27 -4.54 9.80
C ALA A 171 14.87 -5.21 9.77
N PRO A 172 14.54 -6.09 10.72
CA PRO A 172 13.24 -6.76 10.77
C PRO A 172 12.08 -5.76 10.73
N GLY A 173 11.12 -5.98 9.83
CA GLY A 173 9.99 -5.07 9.63
C GLY A 173 10.31 -3.75 8.93
N SER A 174 11.52 -3.59 8.38
CA SER A 174 11.83 -2.46 7.50
C SER A 174 11.34 -2.71 6.07
N VAL A 175 10.74 -1.71 5.44
CA VAL A 175 10.40 -1.72 4.00
C VAL A 175 11.29 -0.79 3.17
N ALA A 176 12.15 -0.03 3.84
CA ALA A 176 12.95 1.04 3.26
C ALA A 176 13.82 0.57 2.08
N ASN A 177 14.19 1.52 1.21
CA ASN A 177 15.21 1.28 0.19
C ASN A 177 16.54 0.92 0.86
N PRO A 178 17.36 0.03 0.24
CA PRO A 178 18.79 0.00 0.52
C PRO A 178 19.32 1.43 0.50
N ASP A 179 20.14 1.79 1.48
CA ASP A 179 20.79 3.10 1.43
C ASP A 179 21.81 3.16 0.28
N ALA A 180 22.39 4.33 0.03
CA ALA A 180 23.32 4.50 -1.09
C ALA A 180 24.53 3.55 -1.03
N VAL A 181 24.99 3.17 0.17
CA VAL A 181 26.13 2.27 0.38
C VAL A 181 25.72 0.83 0.10
N GLN A 182 24.59 0.39 0.65
CA GLN A 182 24.06 -0.94 0.41
C GLN A 182 23.66 -1.13 -1.07
N GLN A 183 23.03 -0.14 -1.69
CA GLN A 183 22.66 -0.14 -3.10
C GLN A 183 23.89 -0.28 -4.01
N GLN A 184 24.95 0.51 -3.76
CA GLN A 184 26.23 0.39 -4.46
C GLN A 184 26.84 -1.01 -4.33
N SER A 185 26.77 -1.62 -3.14
CA SER A 185 27.26 -2.99 -2.93
C SER A 185 26.45 -4.05 -3.67
N ILE A 186 25.13 -3.91 -3.75
CA ILE A 186 24.25 -4.80 -4.55
C ILE A 186 24.59 -4.68 -6.04
N ASP A 187 24.56 -3.45 -6.57
CA ASP A 187 24.86 -3.13 -7.97
C ASP A 187 26.27 -3.61 -8.36
N GLY A 188 27.27 -3.36 -7.49
CA GLY A 188 28.66 -3.76 -7.69
C GLY A 188 28.85 -5.29 -7.69
N LEU A 189 28.15 -6.01 -6.80
CA LEU A 189 28.19 -7.47 -6.75
C LEU A 189 27.62 -8.11 -8.01
N VAL A 190 26.47 -7.63 -8.48
CA VAL A 190 25.83 -8.16 -9.71
C VAL A 190 26.66 -7.84 -10.95
N ASN A 191 27.25 -6.65 -11.04
CA ASN A 191 28.20 -6.31 -12.11
C ASN A 191 29.49 -7.15 -12.07
N TYR A 192 30.03 -7.44 -10.89
CA TYR A 192 31.18 -8.34 -10.73
C TYR A 192 30.85 -9.75 -11.23
N LEU A 193 29.68 -10.29 -10.85
CA LEU A 193 29.20 -11.60 -11.34
C LEU A 193 29.00 -11.58 -12.86
N TYR A 194 28.38 -10.54 -13.41
CA TYR A 194 28.18 -10.40 -14.86
C TYR A 194 29.51 -10.40 -15.61
N GLY A 195 30.49 -9.62 -15.13
CA GLY A 195 31.85 -9.64 -15.66
C GLY A 195 32.51 -11.02 -15.60
N ARG A 196 32.42 -11.71 -14.45
CA ARG A 196 33.01 -13.05 -14.23
C ARG A 196 32.38 -14.16 -15.05
N MET A 197 31.07 -14.06 -15.35
CA MET A 197 30.32 -15.09 -16.05
C MET A 197 30.09 -14.76 -17.54
N SER A 198 30.57 -13.62 -18.02
CA SER A 198 30.47 -13.19 -19.42
C SER A 198 31.19 -14.12 -20.41
N ASP A 199 32.11 -14.98 -19.95
CA ASP A 199 32.70 -16.05 -20.77
C ASP A 199 31.69 -17.14 -21.16
N ASN A 200 30.53 -17.24 -20.48
CA ASN A 200 29.43 -18.10 -20.91
C ASN A 200 28.75 -17.47 -22.16
N PRO A 201 28.70 -18.14 -23.32
CA PRO A 201 28.09 -17.61 -24.53
C PRO A 201 26.61 -17.19 -24.38
N ALA A 202 25.86 -17.84 -23.48
CA ALA A 202 24.47 -17.48 -23.20
C ALA A 202 24.38 -16.14 -22.46
N VAL A 203 25.28 -15.87 -21.50
CA VAL A 203 25.36 -14.59 -20.76
C VAL A 203 25.88 -13.47 -21.66
N ALA A 204 26.91 -13.74 -22.46
CA ALA A 204 27.45 -12.79 -23.43
C ALA A 204 26.40 -12.31 -24.44
N LYS A 205 25.49 -13.20 -24.84
CA LYS A 205 24.44 -12.95 -25.82
C LYS A 205 23.18 -12.33 -25.21
N ASN A 206 22.64 -12.95 -24.17
CA ASN A 206 21.29 -12.68 -23.64
C ASN A 206 21.28 -12.05 -22.25
N GLY A 207 22.42 -11.88 -21.58
CA GLY A 207 22.48 -11.45 -20.18
C GLY A 207 22.20 -12.58 -19.18
N PHE A 208 22.07 -12.20 -17.90
CA PHE A 208 21.59 -13.08 -16.83
C PHE A 208 20.06 -13.24 -16.87
N GLN A 209 19.60 -14.39 -16.38
CA GLN A 209 18.19 -14.56 -16.01
C GLN A 209 17.96 -13.87 -14.67
N LEU A 210 17.43 -12.65 -14.68
CA LEU A 210 17.34 -11.82 -13.47
C LEU A 210 15.98 -11.95 -12.78
N ASN A 211 15.98 -12.43 -11.54
CA ASN A 211 14.83 -12.38 -10.64
C ASN A 211 15.06 -11.34 -9.55
N ASP A 212 14.64 -10.10 -9.81
CA ASP A 212 14.65 -8.99 -8.86
C ASP A 212 13.22 -8.53 -8.52
N GLN A 213 12.47 -9.40 -7.82
CA GLN A 213 11.08 -9.14 -7.47
C GLN A 213 10.89 -7.85 -6.63
N PHE A 214 11.90 -7.51 -5.81
CA PHE A 214 11.84 -6.41 -4.84
C PHE A 214 12.39 -5.06 -5.35
N GLY A 215 12.98 -5.04 -6.56
CA GLY A 215 13.63 -3.85 -7.12
C GLY A 215 14.82 -3.43 -6.26
N LEU A 216 15.75 -4.35 -6.09
CA LEU A 216 16.99 -4.24 -5.33
C LEU A 216 18.16 -3.78 -6.20
N LEU A 217 18.08 -3.91 -7.53
CA LEU A 217 19.06 -3.35 -8.46
C LEU A 217 18.65 -1.97 -8.97
N SER A 218 19.63 -1.11 -9.21
CA SER A 218 19.38 0.12 -9.96
C SER A 218 18.95 -0.17 -11.39
N GLY A 219 18.10 0.70 -11.94
CA GLY A 219 17.48 0.50 -13.25
C GLY A 219 18.47 0.44 -14.41
N ASP A 220 19.66 1.00 -14.27
CA ASP A 220 20.68 0.96 -15.32
C ASP A 220 21.52 -0.33 -15.27
N VAL A 221 21.92 -0.78 -14.08
CA VAL A 221 22.57 -2.09 -13.90
C VAL A 221 21.64 -3.22 -14.32
N SER A 222 20.37 -3.16 -13.92
CA SER A 222 19.36 -4.16 -14.32
C SER A 222 19.28 -4.32 -15.85
N LYS A 223 19.23 -3.21 -16.61
CA LYS A 223 19.25 -3.24 -18.09
C LYS A 223 20.56 -3.81 -18.65
N GLU A 224 21.71 -3.39 -18.10
CA GLU A 224 23.03 -3.81 -18.57
C GLU A 224 23.21 -5.34 -18.46
N VAL A 225 22.87 -5.90 -17.30
CA VAL A 225 23.16 -7.32 -17.00
C VAL A 225 22.10 -8.29 -17.53
N SER A 226 20.84 -7.85 -17.73
CA SER A 226 19.73 -8.75 -18.13
C SER A 226 19.35 -8.68 -19.61
N ARG A 227 19.81 -7.67 -20.37
CA ARG A 227 19.55 -7.47 -21.83
C ARG A 227 18.17 -7.97 -22.29
N PRO A 228 17.08 -7.41 -21.74
CA PRO A 228 15.73 -7.99 -21.85
C PRO A 228 15.23 -8.16 -23.29
N ASP A 229 15.76 -7.36 -24.23
CA ASP A 229 15.46 -7.39 -25.66
C ASP A 229 15.77 -8.73 -26.36
N LEU A 230 16.54 -9.63 -25.73
CA LEU A 230 17.09 -10.85 -26.33
C LEU A 230 16.84 -12.14 -25.52
N ALA A 231 16.16 -12.07 -24.36
CA ALA A 231 15.97 -13.22 -23.47
C ALA A 231 14.85 -14.18 -23.95
N THR A 232 15.10 -15.49 -23.87
CA THR A 232 14.10 -16.53 -24.19
C THR A 232 13.19 -16.86 -23.00
N ALA A 233 11.91 -17.10 -23.28
CA ALA A 233 10.78 -16.93 -22.35
C ALA A 233 10.65 -17.86 -21.11
N SER A 234 11.62 -18.74 -20.80
CA SER A 234 11.53 -19.65 -19.62
C SER A 234 12.19 -19.10 -18.35
N ALA A 235 12.82 -17.93 -18.43
CA ALA A 235 13.57 -17.26 -17.37
C ALA A 235 12.75 -16.20 -16.61
N ALA A 236 11.45 -16.15 -16.88
CA ALA A 236 10.83 -14.87 -17.21
C ALA A 236 9.68 -14.47 -16.26
N ASP A 237 9.53 -15.12 -15.11
CA ASP A 237 8.28 -14.96 -14.33
C ASP A 237 8.04 -13.51 -13.88
N THR A 238 8.83 -12.87 -13.01
CA THR A 238 8.45 -11.50 -12.58
C THR A 238 8.66 -10.45 -13.70
N ALA A 239 9.79 -10.47 -14.40
CA ALA A 239 10.09 -9.47 -15.43
C ALA A 239 9.13 -9.54 -16.64
N ALA A 240 8.77 -10.74 -17.13
CA ALA A 240 7.81 -10.89 -18.21
C ALA A 240 6.35 -11.00 -17.74
N GLN A 241 6.05 -11.04 -16.44
CA GLN A 241 4.70 -10.69 -15.96
C GLN A 241 4.52 -9.16 -15.97
N ARG A 242 5.57 -8.39 -15.65
CA ARG A 242 5.51 -6.92 -15.58
C ARG A 242 5.77 -6.19 -16.91
N HIS A 243 6.11 -6.90 -17.99
CA HIS A 243 6.44 -6.30 -19.30
C HIS A 243 5.32 -5.43 -19.92
N ASN A 244 4.08 -5.56 -19.44
CA ASN A 244 2.91 -4.80 -19.87
C ASN A 244 2.72 -3.46 -19.12
N PHE A 245 3.66 -3.06 -18.25
CA PHE A 245 3.63 -1.79 -17.51
C PHE A 245 4.89 -0.95 -17.82
N ALA A 246 4.80 0.38 -17.68
CA ALA A 246 5.97 1.25 -17.81
C ALA A 246 6.98 1.04 -16.67
N PRO A 247 8.29 1.31 -16.87
CA PRO A 247 9.34 1.04 -15.89
C PRO A 247 9.08 1.63 -14.49
N GLN A 248 8.46 2.80 -14.42
CA GLN A 248 8.12 3.46 -13.16
C GLN A 248 7.03 2.69 -12.38
N THR A 249 6.05 2.12 -13.07
CA THR A 249 5.03 1.25 -12.47
C THR A 249 5.61 -0.11 -12.09
N GLN A 250 6.51 -0.68 -12.90
CA GLN A 250 7.24 -1.90 -12.51
C GLN A 250 8.07 -1.68 -11.23
N GLN A 251 8.65 -0.50 -11.06
CA GLN A 251 9.34 -0.08 -9.83
C GLN A 251 8.36 0.08 -8.65
N ALA A 252 7.15 0.61 -8.88
CA ALA A 252 6.11 0.70 -7.87
C ALA A 252 5.68 -0.70 -7.38
N MET A 253 5.44 -1.63 -8.30
CA MET A 253 5.16 -3.04 -8.02
C MET A 253 6.28 -3.68 -7.19
N SER A 254 7.55 -3.52 -7.60
CA SER A 254 8.72 -3.95 -6.81
C SER A 254 8.72 -3.41 -5.38
N GLN A 255 8.41 -2.12 -5.19
CA GLN A 255 8.35 -1.52 -3.85
C GLN A 255 7.21 -2.09 -3.00
N ALA A 256 6.06 -2.44 -3.60
CA ALA A 256 4.97 -3.08 -2.85
C ALA A 256 5.21 -4.57 -2.58
N SER A 257 6.05 -5.27 -3.36
CA SER A 257 6.48 -6.65 -3.06
C SER A 257 7.20 -6.75 -1.70
N ARG A 258 7.80 -5.66 -1.23
CA ARG A 258 8.56 -5.57 0.04
C ARG A 258 7.72 -5.74 1.30
N PHE A 259 6.43 -5.49 1.19
CA PHE A 259 5.39 -5.85 2.15
C PHE A 259 5.07 -7.34 1.93
N THR A 260 5.96 -8.21 2.40
CA THR A 260 5.83 -9.66 2.24
C THR A 260 4.67 -10.19 3.09
N PRO A 261 3.97 -11.27 2.66
CA PRO A 261 2.95 -11.91 3.48
C PRO A 261 3.49 -12.29 4.86
N GLY A 262 2.74 -12.01 5.92
CA GLY A 262 3.16 -12.22 7.31
C GLY A 262 4.15 -11.17 7.86
N SER A 263 4.60 -10.20 7.07
CA SER A 263 5.49 -9.14 7.57
C SER A 263 4.73 -8.12 8.43
N SER A 264 5.37 -7.64 9.49
CA SER A 264 4.93 -6.50 10.27
C SER A 264 6.10 -5.61 10.62
N GLY A 265 5.81 -4.34 10.91
CA GLY A 265 6.83 -3.35 11.24
C GLY A 265 6.21 -1.99 11.51
N THR A 266 7.06 -1.02 11.83
CA THR A 266 6.65 0.37 12.12
C THR A 266 7.16 1.29 11.02
N MET A 267 6.32 2.19 10.52
CA MET A 267 6.66 3.10 9.42
C MET A 267 6.36 4.55 9.81
N SER A 268 7.30 5.46 9.54
CA SER A 268 7.07 6.91 9.74
C SER A 268 6.19 7.51 8.65
N ARG A 269 5.56 8.66 8.92
CA ARG A 269 4.86 9.43 7.88
C ARG A 269 5.77 9.77 6.69
N SER A 270 7.06 10.03 6.90
CA SER A 270 7.99 10.31 5.79
C SER A 270 8.23 9.07 4.93
N ASP A 271 8.39 7.90 5.53
CA ASP A 271 8.55 6.64 4.80
C ASP A 271 7.29 6.32 3.96
N MET A 272 6.10 6.46 4.56
CA MET A 272 4.82 6.29 3.83
C MET A 272 4.72 7.18 2.60
N SER A 273 5.28 8.39 2.68
CA SER A 273 5.24 9.38 1.60
C SER A 273 6.20 9.06 0.45
N ASN A 274 7.19 8.18 0.67
CA ASN A 274 8.06 7.64 -0.39
C ASN A 274 7.34 6.57 -1.25
N TYR A 275 6.40 5.83 -0.67
CA TYR A 275 5.55 4.88 -1.41
C TYR A 275 4.38 5.60 -2.07
N VAL A 276 3.69 6.43 -1.30
CA VAL A 276 2.45 7.11 -1.69
C VAL A 276 2.71 8.61 -1.73
N PRO A 277 2.99 9.23 -2.89
CA PRO A 277 3.30 10.65 -2.94
C PRO A 277 2.18 11.51 -2.34
N GLU A 278 2.52 12.60 -1.68
CA GLU A 278 1.52 13.54 -1.15
C GLU A 278 0.73 14.23 -2.29
N ARG A 279 -0.36 14.91 -1.93
CA ARG A 279 -1.10 15.81 -2.83
C ARG A 279 -0.66 17.23 -2.48
N THR A 280 -0.37 18.06 -3.48
CA THR A 280 -0.15 19.49 -3.27
C THR A 280 -1.47 20.26 -3.23
N GLU A 281 -2.52 19.70 -3.85
CA GLU A 281 -3.88 20.21 -3.80
C GLU A 281 -4.70 19.60 -2.66
N ALA A 282 -5.68 20.39 -2.21
CA ALA A 282 -6.67 19.94 -1.23
C ALA A 282 -7.54 18.78 -1.78
N ARG A 283 -8.26 18.13 -0.87
CA ARG A 283 -9.32 17.18 -1.25
C ARG A 283 -10.43 17.89 -2.02
N VAL A 284 -10.98 17.19 -3.01
CA VAL A 284 -12.17 17.67 -3.71
C VAL A 284 -13.32 17.74 -2.72
N LYS A 285 -14.20 18.72 -2.87
CA LYS A 285 -15.36 18.84 -1.97
C LYS A 285 -16.18 17.55 -1.99
N ASP A 286 -16.54 17.07 -0.81
CA ASP A 286 -17.31 15.83 -0.60
C ASP A 286 -16.57 14.54 -1.04
N GLU A 287 -15.25 14.60 -1.28
CA GLU A 287 -14.37 13.44 -1.53
C GLU A 287 -14.26 12.55 -0.28
N THR A 288 -14.74 11.31 -0.37
CA THR A 288 -14.62 10.35 0.74
C THR A 288 -13.18 9.90 0.94
N GLN A 289 -12.83 9.49 2.17
CA GLN A 289 -11.51 8.94 2.48
C GLN A 289 -11.13 7.79 1.54
N SER A 290 -12.06 6.87 1.25
CA SER A 290 -11.82 5.74 0.36
C SER A 290 -11.49 6.19 -1.07
N VAL A 291 -12.16 7.21 -1.61
CA VAL A 291 -11.84 7.76 -2.94
C VAL A 291 -10.46 8.44 -2.94
N ALA A 292 -10.12 9.18 -1.88
CA ALA A 292 -8.80 9.78 -1.72
C ALA A 292 -7.68 8.73 -1.64
N ASP A 293 -7.92 7.62 -0.92
CA ASP A 293 -6.95 6.52 -0.79
C ASP A 293 -6.76 5.75 -2.10
N ILE A 294 -7.83 5.48 -2.86
CA ILE A 294 -7.73 4.85 -4.19
C ILE A 294 -7.00 5.78 -5.18
N LYS A 295 -7.29 7.08 -5.17
CA LYS A 295 -6.55 8.08 -5.97
C LYS A 295 -5.06 8.12 -5.61
N ASN A 296 -4.75 8.02 -4.33
CA ASN A 296 -3.36 7.97 -3.87
C ASN A 296 -2.67 6.66 -4.27
N ALA A 297 -3.38 5.53 -4.28
CA ALA A 297 -2.88 4.27 -4.84
C ALA A 297 -2.58 4.39 -6.34
N ILE A 298 -3.51 4.96 -7.13
CA ILE A 298 -3.31 5.19 -8.57
C ILE A 298 -2.09 6.10 -8.84
N ALA A 299 -1.91 7.16 -8.06
CA ALA A 299 -0.72 8.02 -8.17
C ALA A 299 0.58 7.31 -7.74
N ALA A 300 0.50 6.40 -6.76
CA ALA A 300 1.64 5.59 -6.32
C ALA A 300 2.03 4.51 -7.35
N GLU A 301 1.07 3.95 -8.08
CA GLU A 301 1.31 3.05 -9.22
C GLU A 301 1.87 3.80 -10.43
N PHE A 302 1.26 4.95 -10.76
CA PHE A 302 1.68 5.73 -11.90
C PHE A 302 3.07 6.34 -11.67
N ARG A 303 3.46 6.73 -10.45
CA ARG A 303 4.73 7.43 -10.18
C ARG A 303 4.90 8.66 -11.10
N PRO A 304 4.10 9.71 -10.88
CA PRO A 304 4.28 10.99 -11.57
C PRO A 304 5.61 11.65 -11.15
N ASP A 305 6.02 12.69 -11.87
CA ASP A 305 7.22 13.49 -11.55
C ASP A 305 7.16 14.01 -10.11
N VAL A 306 8.30 13.96 -9.42
CA VAL A 306 8.38 14.37 -8.00
C VAL A 306 8.25 15.89 -7.86
N ALA A 307 7.38 16.34 -6.95
CA ALA A 307 7.26 17.74 -6.57
C ALA A 307 8.57 18.27 -5.98
N THR A 308 9.03 19.43 -6.45
CA THR A 308 10.25 20.09 -5.97
C THR A 308 9.94 21.48 -5.43
N LYS A 309 10.88 22.09 -4.68
CA LYS A 309 10.74 23.50 -4.25
C LYS A 309 10.64 24.49 -5.42
N ALA A 310 11.26 24.16 -6.56
CA ALA A 310 11.23 24.99 -7.76
C ALA A 310 9.96 24.76 -8.60
N ASN A 311 9.39 23.55 -8.54
CA ASN A 311 8.14 23.20 -9.19
C ASN A 311 7.33 22.23 -8.30
N PRO A 312 6.41 22.74 -7.47
CA PRO A 312 5.56 21.90 -6.63
C PRO A 312 4.50 21.14 -7.46
N ASN A 313 4.12 21.65 -8.63
CA ASN A 313 3.07 21.08 -9.47
C ASN A 313 3.57 20.01 -10.44
N ALA A 314 4.86 19.66 -10.38
CA ALA A 314 5.47 18.64 -11.22
C ALA A 314 4.65 17.33 -11.34
N PRO A 315 4.01 16.79 -10.27
CA PRO A 315 3.18 15.60 -10.41
C PRO A 315 2.03 15.77 -11.41
N TYR A 316 1.38 16.93 -11.41
CA TYR A 316 0.26 17.28 -12.29
C TYR A 316 0.73 17.68 -13.70
N GLU A 317 2.00 18.04 -13.87
CA GLU A 317 2.59 18.36 -15.17
C GLU A 317 3.19 17.14 -15.90
N THR A 318 3.19 15.96 -15.25
CA THR A 318 3.70 14.72 -15.83
C THR A 318 2.99 14.41 -17.15
N SER A 319 3.74 14.14 -18.20
CA SER A 319 3.20 13.70 -19.50
C SER A 319 4.19 12.77 -20.17
N ARG A 320 3.74 11.56 -20.52
CA ARG A 320 4.57 10.54 -21.16
C ARG A 320 3.73 9.46 -21.84
N MET A 321 4.39 8.63 -22.65
CA MET A 321 3.83 7.36 -23.08
C MET A 321 3.93 6.36 -21.92
N ASP A 322 2.79 5.89 -21.45
CA ASP A 322 2.68 4.76 -20.51
C ASP A 322 2.33 3.50 -21.28
N ARG A 323 2.60 2.33 -20.68
CA ARG A 323 2.25 1.04 -21.27
C ARG A 323 0.97 0.53 -20.60
N VAL A 324 -0.07 0.40 -21.41
CA VAL A 324 -1.42 0.00 -21.02
C VAL A 324 -1.71 -1.33 -21.71
N GLY A 325 -1.44 -2.42 -20.99
CA GLY A 325 -1.44 -3.77 -21.55
C GLY A 325 -0.40 -3.91 -22.66
N ALA A 326 -0.80 -4.44 -23.82
CA ALA A 326 0.07 -4.58 -24.99
C ALA A 326 0.28 -3.26 -25.79
N THR A 327 -0.34 -2.14 -25.38
CA THR A 327 -0.31 -0.87 -26.12
C THR A 327 0.45 0.21 -25.37
N MET A 328 1.12 1.12 -26.10
CA MET A 328 1.62 2.38 -25.53
C MET A 328 0.54 3.44 -25.70
N GLN A 329 0.20 4.19 -24.65
CA GLN A 329 -0.81 5.26 -24.69
C GLN A 329 -0.29 6.52 -23.95
N PRO A 330 -0.68 7.72 -24.39
CA PRO A 330 -0.49 8.95 -23.62
C PRO A 330 -1.19 8.87 -22.26
N ALA A 331 -0.41 9.07 -21.20
CA ALA A 331 -0.91 9.16 -19.83
C ALA A 331 -0.36 10.42 -19.17
N VAL A 332 -1.25 11.22 -18.59
CA VAL A 332 -0.92 12.57 -18.12
C VAL A 332 -1.38 12.85 -16.69
N GLY A 333 -0.73 13.84 -16.07
CA GLY A 333 -1.07 14.34 -14.75
C GLY A 333 -0.67 13.39 -13.61
N ARG A 334 -1.11 13.72 -12.39
CA ARG A 334 -0.73 12.98 -11.17
C ARG A 334 -1.18 11.52 -11.18
N TYR A 335 -2.17 11.18 -12.01
CA TYR A 335 -2.89 9.90 -11.99
C TYR A 335 -2.68 9.03 -13.24
N GLY A 336 -1.89 9.47 -14.22
CA GLY A 336 -1.74 8.74 -15.48
C GLY A 336 -3.03 8.69 -16.29
N MET A 337 -3.76 9.81 -16.38
CA MET A 337 -5.04 9.87 -17.08
C MET A 337 -4.83 9.74 -18.59
N THR A 338 -5.50 8.76 -19.20
CA THR A 338 -5.52 8.55 -20.66
C THR A 338 -6.70 9.30 -21.30
N PHE A 339 -6.70 9.40 -22.64
CA PHE A 339 -7.80 10.02 -23.39
C PHE A 339 -9.18 9.41 -23.02
N GLN A 340 -9.24 8.08 -22.82
CA GLN A 340 -10.49 7.38 -22.50
C GLN A 340 -11.06 7.79 -21.14
N LEU A 341 -10.20 8.11 -20.15
CA LEU A 341 -10.66 8.58 -18.84
C LEU A 341 -11.26 9.99 -18.93
N PHE A 342 -10.65 10.90 -19.69
CA PHE A 342 -11.22 12.23 -19.94
C PHE A 342 -12.53 12.15 -20.72
N ARG A 343 -12.59 11.38 -21.82
CA ARG A 343 -13.83 11.14 -22.57
C ARG A 343 -14.91 10.56 -21.67
N GLY A 344 -14.60 9.54 -20.88
CA GLY A 344 -15.52 8.93 -19.93
C GLY A 344 -16.03 9.90 -18.87
N TRP A 345 -15.19 10.84 -18.40
CA TRP A 345 -15.58 11.90 -17.47
C TRP A 345 -16.51 12.93 -18.12
N PHE A 346 -16.20 13.41 -19.33
CA PHE A 346 -17.07 14.31 -20.09
C PHE A 346 -18.43 13.65 -20.36
N ALA A 347 -18.44 12.42 -20.88
CA ALA A 347 -19.67 11.68 -21.15
C ALA A 347 -20.52 11.47 -19.89
N THR A 348 -19.89 11.07 -18.77
CA THR A 348 -20.59 10.88 -17.48
C THR A 348 -21.19 12.18 -16.95
N ASN A 349 -20.47 13.31 -17.03
CA ASN A 349 -20.91 14.57 -16.44
C ASN A 349 -21.81 15.40 -17.36
N LEU A 350 -21.79 15.19 -18.68
CA LEU A 350 -22.63 15.91 -19.63
C LEU A 350 -23.83 15.10 -20.13
N GLY A 351 -23.76 13.76 -20.12
CA GLY A 351 -24.81 12.88 -20.64
C GLY A 351 -24.80 12.76 -22.17
N VAL A 352 -23.71 13.17 -22.81
CA VAL A 352 -23.49 13.13 -24.27
C VAL A 352 -22.08 12.61 -24.56
N ASP A 353 -21.95 11.73 -25.55
CA ASP A 353 -20.69 11.13 -26.00
C ASP A 353 -20.29 11.69 -27.38
N ASP A 354 -20.43 13.01 -27.54
CA ASP A 354 -19.91 13.72 -28.71
C ASP A 354 -18.42 14.02 -28.51
N ASP A 355 -17.64 13.89 -29.58
CA ASP A 355 -16.23 14.32 -29.64
C ASP A 355 -16.07 15.79 -29.18
N LEU A 356 -14.90 16.10 -28.62
CA LEU A 356 -14.55 17.48 -28.26
C LEU A 356 -14.02 18.21 -29.51
N ASP A 357 -14.60 19.36 -29.82
CA ASP A 357 -14.19 20.25 -30.91
C ASP A 357 -14.23 21.73 -30.49
N ASP A 358 -13.64 22.60 -31.31
CA ASP A 358 -13.50 24.04 -31.05
C ASP A 358 -14.84 24.81 -30.95
N ASP A 359 -15.89 24.27 -31.59
CA ASP A 359 -17.22 24.85 -31.63
C ASP A 359 -18.03 24.49 -30.36
N ASN A 360 -17.80 23.31 -29.80
CA ASN A 360 -18.58 22.73 -28.72
C ASN A 360 -17.93 22.82 -27.32
N ILE A 361 -16.59 22.88 -27.23
CA ILE A 361 -15.86 22.79 -25.96
C ILE A 361 -16.25 23.91 -24.98
N GLU A 362 -16.45 25.13 -25.47
CA GLU A 362 -16.85 26.30 -24.69
C GLU A 362 -18.17 26.04 -23.95
N ALA A 363 -19.21 25.60 -24.67
CA ALA A 363 -20.51 25.29 -24.09
C ALA A 363 -20.46 24.07 -23.14
N LYS A 364 -19.63 23.06 -23.44
CA LYS A 364 -19.41 21.89 -22.57
C LYS A 364 -18.78 22.30 -21.23
N MET A 365 -17.75 23.15 -21.24
CA MET A 365 -17.10 23.65 -20.01
C MET A 365 -18.03 24.56 -19.19
N ASP A 366 -18.82 25.38 -19.86
CA ASP A 366 -19.83 26.24 -19.24
C ASP A 366 -20.95 25.43 -18.55
N ALA A 367 -21.35 24.29 -19.15
CA ALA A 367 -22.28 23.34 -18.55
C ALA A 367 -21.68 22.61 -17.33
N LEU A 368 -20.38 22.25 -17.38
CA LEU A 368 -19.67 21.68 -16.24
C LEU A 368 -19.55 22.68 -15.08
N ALA A 369 -19.27 23.96 -15.36
CA ALA A 369 -19.24 25.01 -14.33
C ALA A 369 -20.61 25.20 -13.65
N LYS A 370 -21.70 25.16 -14.42
CA LYS A 370 -23.09 25.19 -13.89
C LYS A 370 -23.40 23.98 -13.01
N LYS A 371 -22.82 22.81 -13.30
CA LYS A 371 -22.92 21.58 -12.47
C LYS A 371 -21.93 21.57 -11.29
N GLY A 372 -21.10 22.60 -11.12
CA GLY A 372 -20.05 22.64 -10.09
C GLY A 372 -18.89 21.68 -10.33
N LYS A 373 -18.74 21.15 -11.56
CA LYS A 373 -17.72 20.17 -11.97
C LYS A 373 -16.43 20.79 -12.48
N VAL A 374 -16.39 22.11 -12.66
CA VAL A 374 -15.18 22.93 -12.82
C VAL A 374 -15.43 24.29 -12.18
N SER A 375 -14.38 25.06 -11.89
CA SER A 375 -14.56 26.45 -11.45
C SER A 375 -15.07 27.32 -12.60
N LYS A 376 -15.82 28.37 -12.25
CA LYS A 376 -16.28 29.37 -13.23
C LYS A 376 -15.11 30.09 -13.90
N GLU A 377 -14.02 30.32 -13.17
CA GLU A 377 -12.79 30.94 -13.69
C GLU A 377 -12.11 30.05 -14.73
N PHE A 378 -12.08 28.72 -14.52
CA PHE A 378 -11.49 27.79 -15.47
C PHE A 378 -12.36 27.65 -16.73
N ALA A 379 -13.67 27.51 -16.58
CA ALA A 379 -14.59 27.50 -17.73
C ALA A 379 -14.52 28.80 -18.55
N ALA A 380 -14.41 29.95 -17.89
CA ALA A 380 -14.31 31.24 -18.57
C ALA A 380 -13.06 31.37 -19.48
N LYS A 381 -11.99 30.57 -19.26
CA LYS A 381 -10.84 30.52 -20.18
C LYS A 381 -11.25 30.06 -21.59
N PHE A 382 -12.27 29.21 -21.71
CA PHE A 382 -12.71 28.63 -22.99
C PHE A 382 -13.49 29.61 -23.89
N HIS A 383 -13.89 30.78 -23.36
CA HIS A 383 -14.35 31.89 -24.21
C HIS A 383 -13.21 32.50 -25.05
N ASN A 384 -11.94 32.27 -24.67
CA ASN A 384 -10.80 32.55 -25.54
C ASN A 384 -10.61 31.37 -26.51
N LYS A 385 -10.88 31.60 -27.79
CA LYS A 385 -10.75 30.57 -28.84
C LYS A 385 -9.34 30.00 -28.99
N GLU A 386 -8.28 30.76 -28.68
CA GLU A 386 -6.90 30.22 -28.68
C GLU A 386 -6.70 29.19 -27.56
N PHE A 387 -7.21 29.47 -26.36
CA PHE A 387 -7.15 28.53 -25.23
C PHE A 387 -8.02 27.29 -25.48
N ALA A 388 -9.23 27.49 -26.01
CA ALA A 388 -10.14 26.41 -26.36
C ALA A 388 -9.51 25.48 -27.41
N HIS A 389 -8.94 26.05 -28.48
CA HIS A 389 -8.26 25.31 -29.55
C HIS A 389 -7.03 24.54 -29.03
N ARG A 390 -6.17 25.17 -28.20
CA ARG A 390 -5.05 24.46 -27.55
C ARG A 390 -5.51 23.28 -26.71
N PHE A 391 -6.59 23.43 -25.94
CA PHE A 391 -7.15 22.33 -25.14
C PHE A 391 -7.68 21.19 -26.01
N VAL A 392 -8.45 21.50 -27.06
CA VAL A 392 -8.98 20.51 -28.01
C VAL A 392 -7.83 19.80 -28.74
N HIS A 393 -6.81 20.54 -29.18
CA HIS A 393 -5.61 19.98 -29.79
C HIS A 393 -4.89 19.00 -28.87
N ALA A 394 -4.62 19.37 -27.61
CA ALA A 394 -4.00 18.47 -26.64
C ALA A 394 -4.83 17.19 -26.39
N MET A 395 -6.16 17.31 -26.39
CA MET A 395 -7.06 16.15 -26.31
C MET A 395 -7.01 15.26 -27.57
N HIS A 396 -6.84 15.85 -28.75
CA HIS A 396 -6.67 15.12 -30.02
C HIS A 396 -5.29 14.46 -30.10
N GLU A 397 -4.21 15.12 -29.67
CA GLU A 397 -2.89 14.51 -29.54
C GLU A 397 -2.95 13.25 -28.67
N MET A 398 -3.61 13.32 -27.50
CA MET A 398 -3.81 12.15 -26.64
C MET A 398 -4.61 11.03 -27.31
N LYS A 399 -5.63 11.37 -28.12
CA LYS A 399 -6.45 10.42 -28.91
C LYS A 399 -5.61 9.73 -29.99
N ASP A 400 -4.70 10.47 -30.61
CA ASP A 400 -3.84 10.04 -31.72
C ASP A 400 -2.50 9.43 -31.26
N GLY A 401 -2.33 9.19 -29.95
CA GLY A 401 -1.17 8.48 -29.39
C GLY A 401 0.04 9.36 -29.07
N HIS A 402 -0.12 10.68 -29.00
CA HIS A 402 0.92 11.65 -28.68
C HIS A 402 0.69 12.29 -27.29
N PRO A 403 1.70 12.34 -26.41
CA PRO A 403 1.56 12.98 -25.10
C PRO A 403 1.69 14.51 -25.22
N PRO A 404 0.73 15.30 -24.71
CA PRO A 404 0.82 16.76 -24.66
C PRO A 404 2.10 17.25 -23.97
N SER A 405 2.56 18.46 -24.28
CA SER A 405 3.77 18.98 -23.64
C SER A 405 3.56 19.27 -22.15
N ARG A 406 4.65 19.28 -21.37
CA ARG A 406 4.62 19.70 -19.96
C ARG A 406 4.02 21.10 -19.77
N ALA A 407 4.28 22.01 -20.70
CA ALA A 407 3.75 23.37 -20.66
C ALA A 407 2.23 23.40 -20.94
N ASP A 408 1.75 22.55 -21.85
CA ASP A 408 0.32 22.39 -22.10
C ASP A 408 -0.39 21.75 -20.90
N MET A 409 0.23 20.78 -20.22
CA MET A 409 -0.30 20.26 -18.96
C MET A 409 -0.43 21.34 -17.88
N HIS A 410 0.57 22.23 -17.76
CA HIS A 410 0.54 23.35 -16.83
C HIS A 410 -0.58 24.37 -17.16
N ASP A 411 -0.70 24.78 -18.43
CA ASP A 411 -1.64 25.81 -18.88
C ASP A 411 -3.10 25.32 -18.93
N LEU A 412 -3.30 24.13 -19.51
CA LEU A 412 -4.58 23.62 -20.00
C LEU A 412 -5.24 22.66 -19.00
N MET A 413 -4.47 21.96 -18.18
CA MET A 413 -4.97 20.96 -17.22
C MET A 413 -4.50 21.27 -15.78
N PRO A 414 -4.95 22.38 -15.17
CA PRO A 414 -4.49 22.79 -13.84
C PRO A 414 -4.80 21.72 -12.77
N PRO A 415 -4.02 21.67 -11.67
CA PRO A 415 -4.14 20.62 -10.65
C PRO A 415 -5.57 20.37 -10.14
N GLN A 416 -6.35 21.43 -9.88
CA GLN A 416 -7.72 21.32 -9.37
C GLN A 416 -8.68 20.67 -10.39
N PHE A 417 -8.44 20.85 -11.69
CA PHE A 417 -9.21 20.17 -12.74
C PHE A 417 -8.90 18.68 -12.75
N GLN A 418 -7.61 18.30 -12.71
CA GLN A 418 -7.19 16.90 -12.65
C GLN A 418 -7.71 16.19 -11.39
N GLU A 419 -7.69 16.87 -10.24
CA GLU A 419 -8.20 16.35 -8.98
C GLU A 419 -9.70 16.03 -9.04
N GLN A 420 -10.49 16.89 -9.71
CA GLN A 420 -11.92 16.73 -9.91
C GLN A 420 -12.25 15.61 -10.91
N VAL A 421 -11.53 15.54 -12.04
CA VAL A 421 -11.67 14.45 -13.02
C VAL A 421 -11.38 13.11 -12.35
N ALA A 422 -10.26 13.01 -11.64
CA ALA A 422 -9.88 11.80 -10.92
C ALA A 422 -10.87 11.45 -9.78
N ALA A 423 -11.39 12.43 -9.03
CA ALA A 423 -12.36 12.18 -7.97
C ALA A 423 -13.67 11.59 -8.50
N ASP A 424 -14.22 12.16 -9.57
CA ASP A 424 -15.46 11.65 -10.18
C ASP A 424 -15.27 10.26 -10.78
N MET A 425 -14.19 10.04 -11.54
CA MET A 425 -13.92 8.76 -12.19
C MET A 425 -13.62 7.66 -11.17
N VAL A 426 -12.79 7.93 -10.17
CA VAL A 426 -12.50 6.96 -9.10
C VAL A 426 -13.72 6.69 -8.24
N SER A 427 -14.56 7.70 -7.93
CA SER A 427 -15.81 7.47 -7.20
C SER A 427 -16.77 6.57 -7.99
N LYS A 428 -16.94 6.81 -9.30
CA LYS A 428 -17.75 5.96 -10.19
C LYS A 428 -17.21 4.54 -10.24
N PHE A 429 -15.90 4.38 -10.44
CA PHE A 429 -15.27 3.07 -10.57
C PHE A 429 -15.33 2.30 -9.25
N ALA A 430 -15.03 2.95 -8.12
CA ALA A 430 -15.16 2.36 -6.78
C ALA A 430 -16.59 1.85 -6.50
N GLN A 431 -17.63 2.56 -6.93
CA GLN A 431 -19.01 2.07 -6.81
C GLN A 431 -19.25 0.80 -7.64
N THR A 432 -18.79 0.77 -8.90
CA THR A 432 -18.96 -0.41 -9.78
C THR A 432 -18.04 -1.60 -9.45
N SER A 433 -16.94 -1.38 -8.73
CA SER A 433 -16.02 -2.42 -8.25
C SER A 433 -16.39 -2.98 -6.88
N GLY A 434 -17.39 -2.43 -6.20
CA GLY A 434 -17.73 -2.80 -4.81
C GLY A 434 -16.76 -2.24 -3.76
N GLY A 435 -16.03 -1.18 -4.09
CA GLY A 435 -15.01 -0.55 -3.24
C GLY A 435 -13.63 -1.22 -3.30
N ASP A 436 -13.40 -2.12 -4.27
CA ASP A 436 -12.11 -2.77 -4.45
C ASP A 436 -11.08 -1.78 -5.03
N THR A 437 -10.00 -1.53 -4.28
CA THR A 437 -8.98 -0.53 -4.65
C THR A 437 -8.16 -1.01 -5.83
N GLY A 438 -7.69 -2.25 -5.80
CA GLY A 438 -6.90 -2.86 -6.87
C GLY A 438 -7.64 -2.89 -8.21
N LYS A 439 -8.86 -3.43 -8.22
CA LYS A 439 -9.71 -3.50 -9.42
C LYS A 439 -10.04 -2.10 -9.95
N THR A 440 -10.26 -1.13 -9.06
CA THR A 440 -10.49 0.27 -9.45
C THR A 440 -9.24 0.89 -10.09
N ALA A 441 -8.06 0.67 -9.51
CA ALA A 441 -6.80 1.18 -10.04
C ALA A 441 -6.42 0.52 -11.37
N LEU A 442 -6.66 -0.79 -11.54
CA LEU A 442 -6.43 -1.50 -12.80
C LEU A 442 -7.38 -1.01 -13.89
N ALA A 443 -8.67 -0.86 -13.57
CA ALA A 443 -9.66 -0.28 -14.48
C ALA A 443 -9.26 1.14 -14.93
N PHE A 444 -8.81 1.97 -13.99
CA PHE A 444 -8.31 3.33 -14.25
C PHE A 444 -7.10 3.31 -15.20
N HIS A 445 -6.07 2.53 -14.89
CA HIS A 445 -4.87 2.36 -15.73
C HIS A 445 -5.21 1.88 -17.15
N LEU A 446 -6.13 0.90 -17.26
CA LEU A 446 -6.60 0.39 -18.55
C LEU A 446 -7.59 1.31 -19.29
N GLY A 447 -7.98 2.46 -18.72
CA GLY A 447 -8.94 3.38 -19.30
C GLY A 447 -10.36 2.79 -19.48
N LYS A 448 -10.71 1.78 -18.67
CA LYS A 448 -11.95 0.98 -18.75
C LYS A 448 -12.76 1.12 -17.47
N GLU A 449 -14.07 0.87 -17.53
CA GLU A 449 -14.85 0.68 -16.30
C GLU A 449 -14.55 -0.69 -15.66
N PRO A 450 -14.62 -0.85 -14.32
CA PRO A 450 -14.38 -2.13 -13.64
C PRO A 450 -15.29 -3.30 -14.09
N GLY A 451 -16.46 -3.01 -14.67
CA GLY A 451 -17.35 -4.00 -15.29
C GLY A 451 -16.93 -4.44 -16.70
N GLN A 452 -16.00 -3.73 -17.34
CA GLN A 452 -15.48 -4.00 -18.68
C GLN A 452 -14.14 -4.77 -18.68
N LEU A 453 -13.58 -5.04 -17.49
CA LEU A 453 -12.40 -5.89 -17.34
C LEU A 453 -12.75 -7.33 -17.70
N SER A 454 -12.08 -7.89 -18.70
CA SER A 454 -12.30 -9.27 -19.13
C SER A 454 -11.74 -10.29 -18.11
N ALA A 455 -12.20 -11.54 -18.24
CA ALA A 455 -11.68 -12.63 -17.41
C ALA A 455 -10.17 -12.83 -17.62
N ASP A 456 -9.68 -12.67 -18.85
CA ASP A 456 -8.25 -12.79 -19.17
C ASP A 456 -7.43 -11.66 -18.55
N GLU A 457 -7.91 -10.41 -18.60
CA GLU A 457 -7.27 -9.27 -17.93
C GLU A 457 -7.22 -9.44 -16.41
N LEU A 458 -8.26 -10.01 -15.79
CA LEU A 458 -8.29 -10.32 -14.36
C LEU A 458 -7.48 -11.58 -14.00
N ALA A 459 -7.26 -12.48 -14.96
CA ALA A 459 -6.48 -13.70 -14.78
C ALA A 459 -4.98 -13.49 -14.98
N ASP A 460 -4.58 -12.48 -15.76
CA ASP A 460 -3.19 -12.12 -16.00
C ASP A 460 -2.41 -11.90 -14.70
N LYS A 461 -1.19 -12.44 -14.65
CA LYS A 461 -0.36 -12.42 -13.43
C LYS A 461 0.15 -11.00 -13.12
N GLY A 462 0.53 -10.22 -14.14
CA GLY A 462 1.00 -8.84 -13.97
C GLY A 462 -0.11 -7.94 -13.46
N ASN A 463 -1.31 -8.04 -14.04
CA ASN A 463 -2.50 -7.33 -13.58
C ASN A 463 -2.90 -7.72 -12.14
N LYS A 464 -2.75 -8.99 -11.74
CA LYS A 464 -2.96 -9.41 -10.34
C LYS A 464 -1.96 -8.76 -9.39
N GLU A 465 -0.67 -8.73 -9.75
CA GLU A 465 0.35 -8.08 -8.93
C GLU A 465 0.12 -6.56 -8.86
N TYR A 466 -0.32 -5.92 -9.95
CA TYR A 466 -0.73 -4.51 -9.97
C TYR A 466 -1.91 -4.26 -9.04
N MET A 467 -2.97 -5.08 -9.10
CA MET A 467 -4.11 -4.96 -8.17
C MET A 467 -3.69 -5.13 -6.70
N GLN A 468 -2.76 -6.04 -6.40
CA GLN A 468 -2.21 -6.22 -5.04
C GLN A 468 -1.36 -5.01 -4.60
N THR A 469 -0.55 -4.46 -5.51
CA THR A 469 0.29 -3.28 -5.30
C THR A 469 -0.57 -2.06 -4.98
N ALA A 470 -1.60 -1.79 -5.77
CA ALA A 470 -2.56 -0.72 -5.54
C ALA A 470 -3.35 -0.90 -4.24
N ASN A 471 -3.76 -2.12 -3.88
CA ASN A 471 -4.40 -2.40 -2.59
C ASN A 471 -3.48 -2.03 -1.41
N LYS A 472 -2.17 -2.37 -1.48
CA LYS A 472 -1.18 -1.99 -0.46
C LYS A 472 -0.97 -0.48 -0.39
N PHE A 473 -0.82 0.22 -1.53
CA PHE A 473 -0.69 1.68 -1.53
C PHE A 473 -1.96 2.40 -1.02
N GLY A 474 -3.15 1.87 -1.29
CA GLY A 474 -4.39 2.38 -0.72
C GLY A 474 -4.41 2.26 0.81
N GLN A 475 -3.92 1.13 1.35
CA GLN A 475 -3.78 0.92 2.80
C GLN A 475 -2.72 1.83 3.42
N ILE A 476 -1.58 2.04 2.77
CA ILE A 476 -0.53 2.97 3.23
C ILE A 476 -1.05 4.42 3.23
N SER A 477 -1.79 4.83 2.19
CA SER A 477 -2.50 6.12 2.17
C SER A 477 -3.46 6.24 3.37
N HIS A 478 -4.20 5.16 3.64
CA HIS A 478 -5.19 5.10 4.70
C HIS A 478 -4.58 5.08 6.11
N LEU A 479 -3.38 4.53 6.28
CA LEU A 479 -2.61 4.59 7.53
C LEU A 479 -2.04 5.99 7.77
N ARG A 480 -1.52 6.63 6.71
CA ARG A 480 -0.98 8.00 6.75
C ARG A 480 -2.02 9.05 7.12
N ASP A 481 -3.29 8.83 6.81
CA ASP A 481 -4.35 9.80 7.04
C ASP A 481 -4.47 10.20 8.52
N GLY A 482 -4.37 11.50 8.79
CA GLY A 482 -4.40 12.06 10.16
C GLY A 482 -3.07 12.05 10.92
N MET A 483 -2.01 11.42 10.41
CA MET A 483 -0.69 11.40 11.06
C MET A 483 -0.01 12.77 11.06
N GLY A 484 0.63 13.15 12.16
CA GLY A 484 1.59 14.25 12.26
C GLY A 484 2.92 13.97 11.52
N ALA A 485 3.77 15.01 11.39
CA ALA A 485 5.02 14.93 10.62
C ALA A 485 6.04 13.94 11.19
N ASN A 486 6.03 13.74 12.52
CA ASN A 486 6.95 12.86 13.24
C ASN A 486 6.28 11.54 13.68
N ASP A 487 5.04 11.30 13.25
CA ASP A 487 4.27 10.16 13.70
C ASP A 487 4.72 8.89 12.99
N THR A 488 4.50 7.76 13.67
CA THR A 488 4.73 6.41 13.16
C THR A 488 3.47 5.57 13.31
N ALA A 489 3.22 4.66 12.38
CA ALA A 489 2.17 3.66 12.52
C ALA A 489 2.71 2.25 12.23
N ASP A 490 2.16 1.27 12.95
CA ASP A 490 2.46 -0.13 12.72
C ASP A 490 1.64 -0.66 11.52
N TYR A 491 2.29 -1.48 10.70
CA TYR A 491 1.66 -2.22 9.61
C TYR A 491 1.81 -3.72 9.86
N THR A 492 0.83 -4.50 9.40
CA THR A 492 0.84 -5.97 9.40
C THR A 492 0.22 -6.45 8.10
N VAL A 493 0.97 -7.25 7.35
CA VAL A 493 0.48 -8.02 6.19
C VAL A 493 0.11 -9.42 6.67
N SER A 494 -1.09 -9.90 6.36
CA SER A 494 -1.49 -11.27 6.73
C SER A 494 -0.72 -12.31 5.90
N LYS A 495 -0.68 -13.58 6.36
CA LYS A 495 0.09 -14.67 5.71
C LYS A 495 -0.36 -14.99 4.28
N ASP A 496 -1.58 -14.62 3.91
CA ASP A 496 -2.15 -14.72 2.57
C ASP A 496 -1.72 -13.57 1.61
N GLY A 497 -1.02 -12.57 2.13
CA GLY A 497 -0.59 -11.38 1.40
C GLY A 497 -1.66 -10.30 1.24
N SER A 498 -2.86 -10.51 1.81
CA SER A 498 -3.85 -9.45 1.94
C SER A 498 -3.53 -8.56 3.15
N MET A 499 -4.39 -7.58 3.41
CA MET A 499 -4.49 -6.94 4.74
C MET A 499 -5.97 -6.82 5.12
N LEU A 500 -6.73 -7.88 4.83
CA LEU A 500 -8.16 -7.96 5.13
C LEU A 500 -8.40 -7.80 6.64
N ASP A 501 -7.56 -8.46 7.45
CA ASP A 501 -7.49 -8.30 8.90
C ASP A 501 -7.33 -6.83 9.34
N ALA A 502 -6.40 -6.09 8.74
CA ALA A 502 -6.19 -4.68 9.04
C ALA A 502 -7.40 -3.81 8.64
N LYS A 503 -8.05 -4.12 7.51
CA LYS A 503 -9.27 -3.46 7.05
C LYS A 503 -10.43 -3.70 8.03
N ILE A 504 -10.63 -4.94 8.48
CA ILE A 504 -11.65 -5.31 9.47
C ILE A 504 -11.33 -4.65 10.82
N LYS A 505 -10.09 -4.74 11.30
CA LYS A 505 -9.61 -4.12 12.54
C LYS A 505 -9.90 -2.62 12.58
N LYS A 506 -9.50 -1.88 11.54
CA LYS A 506 -9.74 -0.43 11.48
C LYS A 506 -11.23 -0.10 11.32
N ALA A 507 -11.99 -0.88 10.56
CA ALA A 507 -13.44 -0.71 10.45
C ALA A 507 -14.14 -0.94 11.81
N ALA A 508 -13.76 -1.98 12.55
CA ALA A 508 -14.31 -2.31 13.87
C ALA A 508 -14.00 -1.22 14.91
N MET A 509 -12.74 -0.76 14.98
CA MET A 509 -12.39 0.37 15.85
C MET A 509 -13.11 1.67 15.45
N SER A 510 -13.26 1.95 14.15
CA SER A 510 -13.99 3.13 13.66
C SER A 510 -15.47 3.09 14.02
N VAL A 511 -16.12 1.93 13.82
CA VAL A 511 -17.55 1.76 14.15
C VAL A 511 -17.77 1.85 15.66
N ALA A 512 -16.97 1.13 16.46
CA ALA A 512 -17.02 1.19 17.91
C ALA A 512 -16.86 2.63 18.45
N ASN A 513 -15.88 3.39 17.94
CA ASN A 513 -15.73 4.81 18.29
C ASN A 513 -16.96 5.66 17.91
N SER A 514 -17.64 5.34 16.79
CA SER A 514 -18.80 6.10 16.31
C SER A 514 -20.13 5.77 16.99
N ILE A 515 -20.26 4.60 17.61
CA ILE A 515 -21.50 4.17 18.29
C ILE A 515 -21.44 4.47 19.78
N GLY A 516 -20.46 3.91 20.50
CA GLY A 516 -20.36 4.01 21.96
C GLY A 516 -19.08 4.65 22.48
N GLY A 517 -18.03 4.72 21.68
CA GLY A 517 -16.74 5.28 22.13
C GLY A 517 -16.12 4.41 23.23
N ALA A 518 -16.20 4.90 24.47
CA ALA A 518 -15.71 4.20 25.66
C ALA A 518 -16.75 3.24 26.30
N ASP A 519 -18.04 3.44 26.04
CA ASP A 519 -19.13 2.76 26.76
C ASP A 519 -20.09 2.03 25.80
N SER A 520 -20.49 0.80 26.12
CA SER A 520 -21.45 0.04 25.32
C SER A 520 -22.83 0.72 25.28
N GLN A 521 -23.47 0.70 24.11
CA GLN A 521 -24.81 1.22 23.86
C GLN A 521 -25.84 0.09 23.68
N GLY A 522 -25.46 -1.17 23.95
CA GLY A 522 -26.30 -2.35 23.69
C GLY A 522 -26.45 -2.70 22.20
N ARG A 523 -25.60 -2.15 21.33
CA ARG A 523 -25.68 -2.26 19.86
C ARG A 523 -24.58 -3.16 19.27
N CYS A 524 -24.02 -4.05 20.07
CA CYS A 524 -22.82 -4.84 19.72
C CYS A 524 -22.91 -5.56 18.37
N ALA A 525 -24.06 -6.17 18.04
CA ALA A 525 -24.29 -6.82 16.76
C ALA A 525 -24.26 -5.85 15.58
N GLU A 526 -24.93 -4.70 15.67
CA GLU A 526 -24.88 -3.66 14.64
C GLU A 526 -23.45 -3.14 14.43
N GLY A 527 -22.69 -2.97 15.52
CA GLY A 527 -21.29 -2.56 15.46
C GLY A 527 -20.41 -3.53 14.65
N VAL A 528 -20.52 -4.83 14.93
CA VAL A 528 -19.81 -5.86 14.17
C VAL A 528 -20.29 -5.96 12.72
N GLN A 529 -21.61 -5.93 12.47
CA GLN A 529 -22.16 -6.00 11.11
C GLN A 529 -21.69 -4.84 10.23
N LEU A 530 -21.72 -3.61 10.74
CA LEU A 530 -21.24 -2.42 10.02
C LEU A 530 -19.73 -2.48 9.76
N ALA A 531 -18.94 -2.96 10.73
CA ALA A 531 -17.50 -3.10 10.59
C ALA A 531 -17.12 -4.09 9.48
N TRP A 532 -17.73 -5.27 9.51
CA TRP A 532 -17.46 -6.35 8.55
C TRP A 532 -18.04 -6.04 7.16
N ALA A 533 -19.18 -5.36 7.07
CA ALA A 533 -19.70 -4.86 5.80
C ALA A 533 -18.75 -3.85 5.14
N ARG A 534 -18.15 -2.91 5.90
CA ARG A 534 -17.09 -2.01 5.40
C ARG A 534 -15.84 -2.76 4.93
N ALA A 535 -15.56 -3.93 5.50
CA ALA A 535 -14.48 -4.80 5.04
C ALA A 535 -14.79 -5.55 3.75
N GLY A 536 -16.06 -5.83 3.44
CA GLY A 536 -16.52 -6.54 2.24
C GLY A 536 -17.54 -7.66 2.51
N TYR A 537 -17.89 -7.90 3.77
CA TYR A 537 -18.85 -8.93 4.19
C TYR A 537 -20.26 -8.33 4.36
N SER A 538 -20.79 -7.76 3.28
CA SER A 538 -22.10 -7.09 3.31
C SER A 538 -23.26 -8.03 3.67
N GLU A 539 -23.10 -9.33 3.45
CA GLU A 539 -24.06 -10.38 3.84
C GLU A 539 -24.31 -10.46 5.35
N LEU A 540 -23.42 -9.92 6.20
CA LEU A 540 -23.66 -9.87 7.64
C LEU A 540 -24.64 -8.75 8.04
N LEU A 541 -24.94 -7.78 7.16
CA LEU A 541 -25.92 -6.73 7.48
C LEU A 541 -27.32 -7.33 7.65
N GLY A 542 -27.93 -7.11 8.82
CA GLY A 542 -29.23 -7.68 9.14
C GLY A 542 -29.20 -9.14 9.58
N SER A 543 -28.02 -9.68 9.93
CA SER A 543 -27.86 -11.04 10.47
C SER A 543 -28.38 -11.22 11.90
N GLY A 544 -28.98 -10.17 12.47
CA GLY A 544 -29.76 -10.21 13.70
C GLY A 544 -29.03 -9.64 14.94
N ASP A 545 -29.42 -10.12 16.12
CA ASP A 545 -28.69 -9.90 17.37
C ASP A 545 -27.42 -10.78 17.49
N GLY A 546 -26.68 -10.66 18.60
CA GLY A 546 -25.41 -11.37 18.79
C GLY A 546 -25.55 -12.90 18.83
N TRP A 547 -26.73 -13.41 19.21
CA TRP A 547 -27.05 -14.84 19.16
C TRP A 547 -27.53 -15.27 17.77
N GLN A 548 -28.26 -14.42 17.05
CA GLN A 548 -28.65 -14.70 15.66
C GLN A 548 -27.44 -14.70 14.71
N MET A 549 -26.45 -13.83 14.96
CA MET A 549 -25.17 -13.84 14.24
C MET A 549 -24.43 -15.17 14.36
N HIS A 550 -24.49 -15.85 15.52
CA HIS A 550 -23.92 -17.20 15.68
C HIS A 550 -24.49 -18.20 14.66
N HIS A 551 -25.83 -18.21 14.45
CA HIS A 551 -26.49 -19.09 13.48
C HIS A 551 -26.21 -18.72 12.03
N THR A 552 -25.96 -17.43 11.75
CA THR A 552 -25.53 -16.95 10.43
C THR A 552 -24.12 -17.42 10.13
N LEU A 553 -23.17 -17.23 11.07
CA LEU A 553 -21.76 -17.61 10.91
C LEU A 553 -21.54 -19.13 10.85
N ASP A 554 -22.33 -19.94 11.57
CA ASP A 554 -22.30 -21.41 11.47
C ASP A 554 -22.78 -21.94 10.09
N ARG A 555 -23.43 -21.10 9.26
CA ARG A 555 -23.98 -21.47 7.95
C ARG A 555 -23.27 -20.81 6.77
N ASP A 556 -22.54 -19.72 6.99
CA ASP A 556 -21.85 -19.00 5.94
C ASP A 556 -20.56 -19.75 5.54
N PRO A 557 -20.43 -20.19 4.26
CA PRO A 557 -19.26 -20.92 3.79
C PRO A 557 -17.96 -20.08 3.78
N LYS A 558 -18.03 -18.76 4.00
CA LYS A 558 -16.88 -17.86 4.16
C LYS A 558 -16.29 -17.89 5.57
N PHE A 559 -16.96 -18.46 6.56
CA PHE A 559 -16.49 -18.56 7.94
C PHE A 559 -16.27 -20.02 8.34
N VAL A 560 -15.38 -20.21 9.30
CA VAL A 560 -15.14 -21.52 9.92
C VAL A 560 -15.12 -21.34 11.42
N LYS A 561 -15.92 -22.17 12.09
CA LYS A 561 -15.97 -22.26 13.55
C LYS A 561 -14.71 -22.97 14.05
N VAL A 562 -14.03 -22.36 15.01
CA VAL A 562 -12.81 -22.90 15.63
C VAL A 562 -12.93 -22.96 17.14
N ASP A 563 -12.04 -23.70 17.78
CA ASP A 563 -11.87 -23.65 19.22
C ASP A 563 -11.21 -22.33 19.66
N ARG A 564 -11.27 -22.08 20.98
CA ARG A 564 -10.74 -20.87 21.62
C ARG A 564 -9.23 -20.73 21.48
N GLU A 565 -8.45 -21.81 21.52
CA GLU A 565 -6.99 -21.71 21.48
C GLU A 565 -6.53 -21.37 20.06
N THR A 566 -7.09 -22.04 19.04
CA THR A 566 -6.91 -21.71 17.62
C THR A 566 -7.29 -20.26 17.32
N ALA A 567 -8.46 -19.80 17.76
CA ALA A 567 -8.90 -18.42 17.54
C ALA A 567 -7.98 -17.38 18.20
N LEU A 568 -7.61 -17.58 19.47
CA LEU A 568 -6.74 -16.65 20.18
C LEU A 568 -5.30 -16.69 19.65
N GLN A 569 -4.86 -17.81 19.07
CA GLN A 569 -3.56 -17.87 18.40
C GLN A 569 -3.58 -17.13 17.06
N ALA A 570 -4.58 -17.37 16.21
CA ALA A 570 -4.76 -16.63 14.96
C ALA A 570 -4.81 -15.11 15.22
N VAL A 571 -5.52 -14.68 16.27
CA VAL A 571 -5.56 -13.27 16.67
C VAL A 571 -4.20 -12.72 17.11
N ARG A 572 -3.35 -13.50 17.78
CA ARG A 572 -1.96 -13.11 18.10
C ARG A 572 -1.06 -13.06 16.87
N ASP A 573 -1.29 -13.96 15.91
CA ASP A 573 -0.60 -14.01 14.61
C ASP A 573 -1.01 -12.85 13.67
N GLY A 574 -1.94 -11.99 14.10
CA GLY A 574 -2.34 -10.77 13.40
C GLY A 574 -3.73 -10.81 12.77
N HIS A 575 -4.41 -11.97 12.81
CA HIS A 575 -5.74 -12.13 12.25
C HIS A 575 -6.86 -11.49 13.11
N VAL A 576 -8.06 -11.41 12.55
CA VAL A 576 -9.28 -11.07 13.28
C VAL A 576 -10.22 -12.27 13.40
N ALA A 577 -10.89 -12.37 14.54
CA ALA A 577 -11.95 -13.36 14.75
C ALA A 577 -13.26 -12.67 15.10
N ILE A 578 -14.39 -13.25 14.72
CA ILE A 578 -15.68 -12.91 15.35
C ILE A 578 -15.87 -13.88 16.51
N VAL A 579 -16.15 -13.36 17.70
CA VAL A 579 -16.62 -14.18 18.82
C VAL A 579 -18.07 -13.82 19.13
N THR A 580 -18.90 -14.85 19.26
CA THR A 580 -20.31 -14.74 19.65
C THR A 580 -20.53 -15.45 20.98
N ARG A 581 -21.48 -14.97 21.76
CA ARG A 581 -21.78 -15.49 23.11
C ARG A 581 -23.29 -15.50 23.35
N HIS A 582 -23.75 -16.57 23.96
CA HIS A 582 -25.11 -16.70 24.48
C HIS A 582 -25.20 -16.05 25.88
N TRP A 583 -26.11 -15.09 26.07
CA TRP A 583 -26.25 -14.33 27.32
C TRP A 583 -27.65 -14.52 27.93
N SER A 584 -27.77 -15.60 28.72
CA SER A 584 -28.96 -15.89 29.53
C SER A 584 -29.06 -14.95 30.74
N VAL A 585 -29.43 -13.68 30.52
CA VAL A 585 -29.75 -12.69 31.57
C VAL A 585 -30.90 -11.76 31.17
N ASP A 586 -32.12 -12.17 31.55
CA ASP A 586 -33.28 -11.39 32.04
C ASP A 586 -33.56 -9.95 31.55
N HIS A 587 -33.23 -9.61 30.31
CA HIS A 587 -33.80 -8.44 29.63
C HIS A 587 -35.13 -8.83 29.00
N ASN A 588 -36.19 -8.86 29.81
CA ASN A 588 -37.56 -9.24 29.42
C ASN A 588 -37.68 -10.63 28.75
N GLY A 589 -36.82 -11.58 29.13
CA GLY A 589 -36.86 -12.96 28.64
C GLY A 589 -36.37 -13.15 27.19
N LYS A 590 -35.71 -12.15 26.58
CA LYS A 590 -35.07 -12.28 25.27
C LYS A 590 -33.56 -12.37 25.40
N ASP A 591 -32.99 -13.56 25.15
CA ASP A 591 -31.56 -13.69 24.89
C ASP A 591 -31.24 -13.03 23.54
N SER A 592 -30.43 -11.98 23.60
CA SER A 592 -29.93 -11.24 22.43
C SER A 592 -28.43 -11.52 22.18
N GLY A 593 -27.83 -12.39 23.00
CA GLY A 593 -26.40 -12.69 23.00
C GLY A 593 -25.49 -11.48 23.18
N HIS A 594 -24.22 -11.69 22.83
CA HIS A 594 -23.22 -10.65 22.61
C HIS A 594 -22.30 -11.09 21.46
N VAL A 595 -21.74 -10.12 20.73
CA VAL A 595 -20.80 -10.38 19.64
C VAL A 595 -19.76 -9.26 19.57
N GLU A 596 -18.50 -9.64 19.38
CA GLU A 596 -17.36 -8.72 19.27
C GLU A 596 -16.36 -9.24 18.23
N THR A 597 -15.68 -8.33 17.55
CA THR A 597 -14.52 -8.64 16.70
C THR A 597 -13.28 -8.63 17.58
N LEU A 598 -12.57 -9.75 17.65
CA LEU A 598 -11.29 -9.89 18.34
C LEU A 598 -10.13 -9.53 17.43
N MET A 599 -9.13 -8.85 17.98
CA MET A 599 -7.92 -8.40 17.28
C MET A 599 -6.75 -8.26 18.26
N ALA A 600 -5.51 -8.38 17.78
CA ALA A 600 -4.34 -8.06 18.58
C ALA A 600 -4.33 -6.56 18.95
N GLY A 601 -4.20 -6.28 20.24
CA GLY A 601 -3.84 -4.97 20.77
C GLY A 601 -2.34 -4.87 21.04
N ASN A 602 -1.92 -3.72 21.57
CA ASN A 602 -0.52 -3.46 21.90
C ASN A 602 -0.02 -4.46 22.96
N ASN A 603 1.28 -4.79 22.91
CA ASN A 603 1.96 -5.67 23.87
C ASN A 603 1.35 -7.07 24.03
N GLY A 604 0.74 -7.63 22.96
CA GLY A 604 0.15 -8.98 22.98
C GLY A 604 -1.17 -9.08 23.75
N SER A 605 -1.77 -7.94 24.13
CA SER A 605 -3.15 -7.91 24.61
C SER A 605 -4.13 -8.26 23.49
N ILE A 606 -5.34 -8.67 23.85
CA ILE A 606 -6.43 -8.90 22.89
C ILE A 606 -7.50 -7.83 23.12
N ILE A 607 -7.92 -7.18 22.04
CA ILE A 607 -8.97 -6.16 22.04
C ILE A 607 -10.23 -6.80 21.45
N GLY A 608 -11.36 -6.58 22.09
CA GLY A 608 -12.69 -6.81 21.52
C GLY A 608 -13.27 -5.48 21.05
N ALA A 609 -13.88 -5.45 19.86
CA ALA A 609 -14.58 -4.28 19.33
C ALA A 609 -15.97 -4.66 18.79
N SER A 610 -16.98 -3.91 19.18
CA SER A 610 -18.38 -4.09 18.76
C SER A 610 -19.07 -2.73 18.62
N ASP A 611 -19.94 -2.34 19.55
CA ASP A 611 -20.46 -0.97 19.67
C ASP A 611 -19.57 -0.06 20.55
N PHE A 612 -18.67 -0.66 21.32
CA PHE A 612 -17.52 -0.03 21.99
C PHE A 612 -16.29 -0.93 21.76
N TYR A 613 -15.10 -0.51 22.20
CA TYR A 613 -13.90 -1.36 22.16
C TYR A 613 -13.14 -1.33 23.49
N GLY A 614 -12.49 -2.43 23.82
CA GLY A 614 -11.76 -2.55 25.08
C GLY A 614 -10.97 -3.86 25.20
N ALA A 615 -10.29 -4.03 26.33
CA ALA A 615 -9.50 -5.23 26.58
C ALA A 615 -10.40 -6.46 26.75
N HIS A 616 -10.29 -7.41 25.81
CA HIS A 616 -10.89 -8.72 25.94
C HIS A 616 -9.93 -9.60 26.76
N ASN A 617 -10.31 -9.93 28.00
CA ASN A 617 -9.50 -10.77 28.90
C ASN A 617 -9.91 -12.25 28.73
N PRO A 618 -9.26 -13.05 27.85
CA PRO A 618 -9.73 -14.38 27.50
C PRO A 618 -9.80 -15.36 28.68
N ASN A 619 -9.14 -15.06 29.81
CA ASN A 619 -9.09 -15.90 31.00
C ASN A 619 -10.25 -15.65 31.98
N ASN A 620 -11.14 -14.69 31.71
CA ASN A 620 -12.34 -14.50 32.50
C ASN A 620 -13.33 -15.65 32.23
N GLN A 621 -13.79 -16.33 33.30
CA GLN A 621 -14.70 -17.49 33.20
C GLN A 621 -16.00 -17.22 32.43
N ARG A 622 -16.40 -15.94 32.30
CA ARG A 622 -17.55 -15.52 31.47
C ARG A 622 -17.40 -15.86 29.97
N TYR A 623 -16.19 -16.15 29.50
CA TYR A 623 -15.85 -16.43 28.10
C TYR A 623 -15.70 -17.92 27.77
N ASN A 624 -15.99 -18.80 28.73
CA ASN A 624 -15.86 -20.26 28.57
C ASN A 624 -17.01 -20.89 27.74
N LYS A 625 -17.96 -20.10 27.23
CA LYS A 625 -19.13 -20.53 26.43
C LYS A 625 -19.22 -19.80 25.09
N ASP A 626 -18.11 -19.26 24.65
CA ASP A 626 -18.01 -18.41 23.47
C ASP A 626 -17.76 -19.26 22.22
N PHE A 627 -18.35 -18.86 21.10
CA PHE A 627 -18.14 -19.48 19.79
C PHE A 627 -17.28 -18.56 18.92
N TYR A 628 -16.16 -19.08 18.43
CA TYR A 628 -15.16 -18.32 17.70
C TYR A 628 -15.20 -18.68 16.21
N TYR A 629 -15.11 -17.65 15.37
CA TYR A 629 -15.17 -17.75 13.92
C TYR A 629 -13.99 -17.01 13.31
N LEU A 630 -13.27 -17.69 12.43
CA LEU A 630 -12.30 -17.07 11.54
C LEU A 630 -12.87 -17.05 10.12
N PRO A 631 -12.54 -16.03 9.30
CA PRO A 631 -12.66 -16.14 7.86
C PRO A 631 -11.93 -17.38 7.34
N LYS A 632 -12.56 -18.05 6.38
CA LYS A 632 -12.04 -19.29 5.78
C LYS A 632 -10.75 -19.07 4.98
N ALA A 633 -10.52 -17.85 4.49
CA ALA A 633 -9.27 -17.44 3.87
C ALA A 633 -8.09 -17.55 4.86
N ASP A 634 -8.31 -17.25 6.13
CA ASP A 634 -7.27 -17.21 7.15
C ASP A 634 -6.90 -18.63 7.59
N LEU A 635 -7.89 -19.51 7.74
CA LEU A 635 -7.69 -20.93 8.09
C LEU A 635 -7.11 -21.82 6.98
N GLN A 636 -7.00 -21.33 5.76
CA GLN A 636 -6.24 -22.01 4.70
C GLN A 636 -4.75 -21.61 4.72
N ASN A 637 -4.37 -20.64 5.56
CA ASN A 637 -3.03 -20.04 5.62
C ASN A 637 -2.47 -19.91 7.06
N ALA A 638 -3.19 -20.41 8.07
CA ALA A 638 -2.79 -20.51 9.47
C ALA A 638 -2.27 -21.92 9.80
#